data_AF-A0A642USW7-F1
#
_entry.id   AF-A0A642USW7-F1
#
_cell.length_a   1.000
_cell.length_b   1.000
_cell.length_c   1.000
_cell.angle_alpha   90.00
_cell.angle_beta   90.00
_cell.angle_gamma   90.00
#
_symmetry.space_group_name_H-M   'P 1'
#
loop_
_entity.id
_entity.type
_entity.pdbx_description
1 polymer ?
#
loop_
_entity_poly.entity_id
_entity_poly.type
_entity_poly.pdbx_seq_one_letter_code
_entity_poly.pdbx_strand_id
1 'polypeptide(L)'
;MMLVNLLNPLLNALFNHPSPSSKIKDIVHTISTSTGYTILVPQTDKLEWCVDKDTSLPFRDLCLNEDFIASHIIQVPVSSRNHQRARYLHTLNGRTVVIKDNEIFTHKGFKSYAKAKIVSEYLFNPGLKGSVPSDGQFVVYEIDTSLVGSPMLSKEVSPTISSRYQLLPTINEKSKPKKTRGVKIRDDDGSAKHNFETLLAKYPVLGRQLFGPLSLLIDNFDTTQCNSEEELLNALDNAVEVSIQIFQSGDTNVINSMVSENDLSGEDITDLLHVYVESYVCRKLWDRLVAIRKDKDEEIFKAASKIKNVDIAQIGLPPFARAELLRLDKAVAGAVREINKLPSCFGTDAKIDVLLSALNVLSGNSSGHSSSSATGHKDDLLADERLKVNGRENMNGSGEEDNSKISVNADILVSLMVLVLARSSLENLDSELFYIKNFTYRETGSGTLGYALLTLEGVLYHITHETDKLVELSSANEALWDAIKDKRDFSAHMETVKSAVHDWQSVFQSRTSSGESALMLAVQSQNLLAVQGLLALPDVMTTEYILSDKTDDQTTLLLAAVQSGNKEIINMLLERLDELPDEQQREYFAYEDQWKRSLGHYLFHAPWIIKRVGSYVDWNKKDINGQTPLFALCRCYDHPQYHELLDLGFQAWSENSGKLDVLEHIDNRGNTLLHIMKDRQALEKVMRYKVDVNWPNDRGLTPLMIYSKYSRMSAILLLRQNPQLDIERTDNRGLTALEIAKDPQTLSLLDGKFG
;
A
#
# COMPACT_ATOMS: atom_id res chain seq x y z
N MET A 1 22.70 1.10 11.03
CA MET A 1 23.77 0.26 11.60
C MET A 1 23.43 0.01 13.06
N MET A 2 22.67 -1.06 13.32
CA MET A 2 22.05 -1.35 14.62
C MET A 2 23.09 -1.84 15.65
N LEU A 3 22.93 -1.44 16.91
CA LEU A 3 23.70 -1.94 18.05
C LEU A 3 23.40 -3.44 18.23
N VAL A 4 24.42 -4.28 18.35
CA VAL A 4 24.24 -5.67 18.78
C VAL A 4 23.93 -5.61 20.29
N ASN A 5 22.66 -5.78 20.66
CA ASN A 5 22.29 -5.84 22.07
C ASN A 5 22.89 -7.11 22.70
N LEU A 6 23.72 -6.93 23.73
CA LEU A 6 24.24 -8.04 24.51
C LEU A 6 23.14 -8.56 25.44
N LEU A 7 22.97 -9.88 25.52
CA LEU A 7 21.91 -10.53 26.30
C LEU A 7 22.01 -10.28 27.81
N ASN A 8 23.21 -10.07 28.36
CA ASN A 8 23.39 -9.80 29.79
C ASN A 8 23.33 -8.29 30.08
N PRO A 9 22.41 -7.81 30.97
CA PRO A 9 22.23 -6.39 31.25
C PRO A 9 23.49 -5.66 31.72
N LEU A 10 24.34 -6.29 32.55
CA LEU A 10 25.55 -5.64 33.05
C LEU A 10 26.60 -5.48 31.96
N LEU A 11 26.80 -6.50 31.12
CA LEU A 11 27.73 -6.42 29.99
C LEU A 11 27.22 -5.42 28.92
N ASN A 12 25.92 -5.41 28.67
CA ASN A 12 25.31 -4.45 27.76
C ASN A 12 25.44 -3.02 28.31
N ALA A 13 25.23 -2.82 29.61
CA ALA A 13 25.44 -1.52 30.25
C ALA A 13 26.91 -1.07 30.24
N LEU A 14 27.87 -1.99 30.37
CA LEU A 14 29.29 -1.64 30.38
C LEU A 14 29.82 -1.27 28.99
N PHE A 15 29.47 -2.04 27.94
CA PHE A 15 30.07 -1.86 26.61
C PHE A 15 29.16 -1.16 25.59
N ASN A 16 27.83 -1.25 25.75
CA ASN A 16 26.83 -0.67 24.86
C ASN A 16 25.90 0.31 25.60
N HIS A 17 26.42 1.01 26.61
CA HIS A 17 25.63 1.94 27.41
C HIS A 17 24.87 2.94 26.51
N PRO A 18 23.55 3.11 26.65
CA PRO A 18 22.76 3.96 25.76
C PRO A 18 23.15 5.45 25.83
N SER A 19 23.67 5.91 26.98
CA SER A 19 24.14 7.29 27.21
C SER A 19 25.32 7.35 28.19
N PRO A 20 26.54 6.96 27.80
CA PRO A 20 27.66 6.75 28.74
C PRO A 20 28.15 8.07 29.36
N SER A 21 28.19 8.12 30.70
CA SER A 21 28.82 9.22 31.45
C SER A 21 30.34 9.24 31.22
N SER A 22 31.01 10.35 31.54
CA SER A 22 32.49 10.42 31.45
C SER A 22 33.17 9.34 32.28
N LYS A 23 32.62 9.02 33.47
CA LYS A 23 33.14 7.98 34.35
C LYS A 23 32.97 6.57 33.79
N ILE A 24 31.85 6.24 33.13
CA ILE A 24 31.68 4.94 32.47
C ILE A 24 32.71 4.78 31.33
N LYS A 25 32.97 5.85 30.57
CA LYS A 25 34.03 5.85 29.55
C LYS A 25 35.42 5.65 30.17
N ASP A 26 35.70 6.29 31.30
CA ASP A 26 36.96 6.12 32.04
C ASP A 26 37.12 4.69 32.59
N ILE A 27 36.03 4.08 33.07
CA ILE A 27 36.01 2.67 33.52
C ILE A 27 36.38 1.75 32.36
N VAL A 28 35.69 1.88 31.22
CA VAL A 28 35.95 1.06 30.01
C VAL A 28 37.39 1.28 29.52
N HIS A 29 37.88 2.51 29.52
CA HIS A 29 39.26 2.83 29.14
C HIS A 29 40.29 2.19 30.10
N THR A 30 40.04 2.24 31.41
CA THR A 30 40.93 1.69 32.44
C THR A 30 41.06 0.18 32.32
N ILE A 31 39.94 -0.55 32.20
CA ILE A 31 39.95 -2.01 32.06
C ILE A 31 40.51 -2.46 30.71
N SER A 32 40.48 -1.60 29.68
CA SER A 32 41.03 -1.92 28.36
C SER A 32 42.53 -1.68 28.26
N THR A 33 43.08 -0.75 29.06
CA THR A 33 44.49 -0.34 28.97
C THR A 33 45.38 -1.08 29.96
N SER A 34 44.82 -1.56 31.08
CA SER A 34 45.55 -2.25 32.14
C SER A 34 45.18 -3.72 32.23
N THR A 35 46.18 -4.60 32.25
CA THR A 35 45.96 -6.04 32.46
C THR A 35 45.75 -6.34 33.94
N GLY A 36 44.89 -7.32 34.24
CA GLY A 36 44.61 -7.74 35.63
C GLY A 36 43.28 -7.28 36.20
N TYR A 37 42.30 -6.92 35.38
CA TYR A 37 40.90 -6.75 35.81
C TYR A 37 40.04 -7.95 35.42
N THR A 38 39.11 -8.32 36.29
CA THR A 38 38.11 -9.36 36.05
C THR A 38 36.73 -8.81 36.31
N ILE A 39 35.80 -9.07 35.39
CA ILE A 39 34.41 -8.62 35.47
C ILE A 39 33.59 -9.73 36.12
N LEU A 40 32.88 -9.38 37.20
CA LEU A 40 32.00 -10.29 37.92
C LEU A 40 30.57 -10.08 37.41
N VAL A 41 30.06 -11.02 36.62
CA VAL A 41 28.78 -10.87 35.92
C VAL A 41 27.72 -11.73 36.59
N PRO A 42 26.69 -11.14 37.23
CA PRO A 42 25.57 -11.92 37.73
C PRO A 42 24.79 -12.58 36.58
N GLN A 43 24.25 -13.78 36.83
CA GLN A 43 23.44 -14.50 35.85
C GLN A 43 22.29 -13.64 35.31
N THR A 44 22.04 -13.76 34.01
CA THR A 44 21.10 -12.90 33.27
C THR A 44 19.69 -12.96 33.86
N ASP A 45 19.18 -14.15 34.24
CA ASP A 45 17.87 -14.34 34.86
C ASP A 45 17.72 -13.53 36.16
N LYS A 46 18.78 -13.41 36.97
CA LYS A 46 18.76 -12.62 38.21
C LYS A 46 18.71 -11.13 37.96
N LEU A 47 19.48 -10.62 36.99
CA LEU A 47 19.45 -9.20 36.65
C LEU A 47 18.14 -8.79 35.99
N GLU A 48 17.50 -9.74 35.29
CA GLU A 48 16.27 -9.50 34.55
C GLU A 48 15.01 -9.59 35.40
N TRP A 49 14.96 -10.56 36.32
CA TRP A 49 13.71 -10.91 37.00
C TRP A 49 13.68 -10.53 38.48
N CYS A 50 14.77 -9.95 39.01
CA CYS A 50 14.84 -9.48 40.39
C CYS A 50 14.77 -7.96 40.49
N VAL A 51 14.23 -7.50 41.62
CA VAL A 51 14.34 -6.12 42.11
C VAL A 51 15.22 -6.11 43.36
N ASP A 52 15.91 -5.01 43.60
CA ASP A 52 16.65 -4.83 44.83
C ASP A 52 15.68 -4.69 46.00
N LYS A 53 15.83 -5.54 47.02
CA LYS A 53 14.92 -5.56 48.17
C LYS A 53 14.83 -4.22 48.90
N ASP A 54 15.93 -3.48 48.96
CA ASP A 54 16.01 -2.25 49.75
C ASP A 54 15.49 -1.02 48.99
N THR A 55 15.77 -0.94 47.68
CA THR A 55 15.34 0.19 46.83
C THR A 55 14.10 -0.10 45.99
N SER A 56 13.68 -1.36 45.88
CA SER A 56 12.62 -1.86 44.97
C SER A 56 12.85 -1.56 43.49
N LEU A 57 14.06 -1.15 43.10
CA LEU A 57 14.42 -0.89 41.70
C LEU A 57 14.79 -2.19 40.97
N PRO A 58 14.41 -2.35 39.70
CA PRO A 58 14.86 -3.48 38.88
C PRO A 58 16.38 -3.54 38.77
N PHE A 59 16.94 -4.74 38.84
CA PHE A 59 18.39 -4.90 38.69
C PHE A 59 18.89 -4.47 37.31
N ARG A 60 18.09 -4.64 36.25
CA ARG A 60 18.38 -4.13 34.90
C ARG A 60 18.65 -2.62 34.89
N ASP A 61 17.93 -1.84 35.70
CA ASP A 61 18.11 -0.39 35.80
C ASP A 61 19.32 -0.05 36.68
N LEU A 62 19.56 -0.82 37.74
CA LEU A 62 20.75 -0.67 38.59
C LEU A 62 22.04 -0.94 37.80
N CYS A 63 22.02 -1.84 36.80
CA CYS A 63 23.16 -2.10 35.93
C CYS A 63 23.62 -0.88 35.13
N LEU A 64 22.77 0.12 34.91
CA LEU A 64 23.14 1.38 34.24
C LEU A 64 23.87 2.36 35.17
N ASN A 65 23.90 2.09 36.48
CA ASN A 65 24.57 2.95 37.46
C ASN A 65 26.09 2.69 37.49
N GLU A 66 26.88 3.75 37.36
CA GLU A 66 28.34 3.70 37.38
C GLU A 66 28.94 3.07 38.65
N ASP A 67 28.33 3.29 39.83
CA ASP A 67 28.81 2.69 41.09
C ASP A 67 28.50 1.19 41.16
N PHE A 68 27.38 0.76 40.57
CA PHE A 68 27.01 -0.65 40.48
C PHE A 68 28.00 -1.39 39.58
N ILE A 69 28.29 -0.84 38.39
CA ILE A 69 29.26 -1.39 37.44
C ILE A 69 30.64 -1.51 38.09
N ALA A 70 31.14 -0.42 38.69
CA ALA A 70 32.48 -0.39 39.29
C ALA A 70 32.62 -1.35 40.49
N SER A 71 31.53 -1.67 41.19
CA SER A 71 31.51 -2.64 42.28
C SER A 71 31.60 -4.10 41.81
N HIS A 72 31.33 -4.35 40.52
CA HIS A 72 31.38 -5.67 39.90
C HIS A 72 32.65 -5.88 39.05
N ILE A 73 33.63 -4.98 39.14
CA ILE A 73 34.93 -5.13 38.48
C ILE A 73 36.01 -5.19 39.55
N ILE A 74 36.81 -6.25 39.57
CA ILE A 74 37.87 -6.47 40.56
C ILE A 74 39.25 -6.43 39.92
N GLN A 75 40.24 -5.93 40.66
CA GLN A 75 41.64 -6.01 40.25
C GLN A 75 42.28 -7.28 40.84
N VAL A 76 42.70 -8.19 39.96
CA VAL A 76 43.38 -9.44 40.29
C VAL A 76 44.84 -9.34 39.86
N PRO A 77 45.81 -9.25 40.80
CA PRO A 77 47.23 -9.22 40.45
C PRO A 77 47.66 -10.52 39.75
N VAL A 78 48.46 -10.40 38.69
CA VAL A 78 48.85 -11.50 37.77
C VAL A 78 49.61 -12.64 38.48
N SER A 79 50.14 -12.41 39.68
CA SER A 79 51.09 -13.30 40.38
C SER A 79 50.48 -14.27 41.41
N SER A 80 49.18 -14.54 41.43
CA SER A 80 48.61 -15.48 42.41
C SER A 80 47.41 -16.24 41.88
N ARG A 81 47.55 -17.55 41.60
CA ARG A 81 46.44 -18.49 41.27
C ARG A 81 46.41 -19.73 42.21
N ASN A 82 46.87 -19.60 43.46
CA ASN A 82 46.62 -20.58 44.52
C ASN A 82 45.22 -20.44 45.13
N HIS A 83 44.37 -21.44 44.94
CA HIS A 83 42.93 -21.45 45.29
C HIS A 83 42.63 -21.80 46.77
N GLN A 84 43.66 -22.04 47.60
CA GLN A 84 43.49 -22.63 48.94
C GLN A 84 43.45 -21.64 50.13
N ARG A 85 43.64 -20.33 49.91
CA ARG A 85 43.55 -19.30 50.98
C ARG A 85 42.67 -18.14 50.54
N ALA A 86 41.89 -17.60 51.49
CA ALA A 86 41.02 -16.45 51.26
C ALA A 86 41.84 -15.21 50.85
N ARG A 87 41.42 -14.54 49.78
CA ARG A 87 42.11 -13.37 49.23
C ARG A 87 41.25 -12.14 49.29
N TYR A 88 41.80 -11.07 49.84
CA TYR A 88 41.17 -9.77 49.88
C TYR A 88 41.58 -8.99 48.63
N LEU A 89 40.61 -8.71 47.77
CA LEU A 89 40.79 -7.97 46.53
C LEU A 89 39.97 -6.68 46.58
N HIS A 90 40.35 -5.72 45.76
CA HIS A 90 39.65 -4.44 45.66
C HIS A 90 38.87 -4.36 44.36
N THR A 91 37.63 -3.88 44.45
CA THR A 91 36.83 -3.47 43.30
C THR A 91 37.35 -2.16 42.73
N LEU A 92 36.91 -1.81 41.52
CA LEU A 92 37.36 -0.60 40.83
C LEU A 92 36.99 0.69 41.58
N ASN A 93 35.88 0.70 42.33
CA ASN A 93 35.51 1.80 43.24
C ASN A 93 36.13 1.69 44.65
N GLY A 94 37.11 0.83 44.86
CA GLY A 94 37.90 0.74 46.09
C GLY A 94 37.28 -0.08 47.23
N ARG A 95 36.13 -0.75 47.02
CA ARG A 95 35.54 -1.66 48.00
C ARG A 95 36.34 -2.95 48.07
N THR A 96 36.28 -3.66 49.19
CA THR A 96 37.00 -4.93 49.37
C THR A 96 36.05 -6.10 49.21
N VAL A 97 36.43 -7.09 48.40
CA VAL A 97 35.79 -8.41 48.32
C VAL A 97 36.79 -9.49 48.73
N VAL A 98 36.30 -10.62 49.22
CA VAL A 98 37.11 -11.78 49.60
C VAL A 98 36.76 -12.93 48.68
N ILE A 99 37.75 -13.54 48.04
CA ILE A 99 37.56 -14.75 47.23
C ILE A 99 38.19 -15.94 47.94
N LYS A 100 37.41 -17.00 48.17
CA LYS A 100 37.84 -18.26 48.78
C LYS A 100 36.98 -19.42 48.26
N ASP A 101 37.59 -20.53 47.87
CA ASP A 101 36.89 -21.77 47.49
C ASP A 101 35.82 -21.58 46.38
N ASN A 102 36.13 -20.77 45.35
CA ASN A 102 35.21 -20.34 44.25
C ASN A 102 33.97 -19.55 44.71
N GLU A 103 34.00 -19.01 45.92
CA GLU A 103 32.99 -18.11 46.43
C GLU A 103 33.58 -16.71 46.66
N ILE A 104 32.79 -15.70 46.36
CA ILE A 104 33.08 -14.28 46.52
C ILE A 104 32.20 -13.73 47.64
N PHE A 105 32.82 -13.06 48.58
CA PHE A 105 32.17 -12.44 49.73
C PHE A 105 32.43 -10.95 49.70
N THR A 106 31.40 -10.12 49.87
CA THR A 106 31.60 -8.68 50.06
C THR A 106 32.21 -8.40 51.43
N HIS A 107 33.11 -7.43 51.53
CA HIS A 107 33.71 -7.02 52.79
C HIS A 107 33.60 -5.49 52.99
N LYS A 108 34.71 -4.78 53.20
CA LYS A 108 34.69 -3.35 53.53
C LYS A 108 34.18 -2.50 52.36
N GLY A 109 33.27 -1.57 52.64
CA GLY A 109 32.77 -0.59 51.67
C GLY A 109 31.45 -0.96 50.97
N PHE A 110 30.92 -2.17 51.17
CA PHE A 110 29.58 -2.55 50.72
C PHE A 110 28.52 -2.23 51.78
N LYS A 111 27.31 -1.86 51.36
CA LYS A 111 26.20 -1.53 52.27
C LYS A 111 25.65 -2.76 52.99
N SER A 112 25.60 -3.89 52.31
CA SER A 112 25.12 -5.17 52.81
C SER A 112 26.15 -6.27 52.54
N TYR A 113 26.10 -7.31 53.34
CA TYR A 113 26.90 -8.51 53.11
C TYR A 113 26.22 -9.38 52.05
N ALA A 114 26.92 -9.66 50.94
CA ALA A 114 26.53 -10.59 49.90
C ALA A 114 27.59 -11.69 49.73
N LYS A 115 27.12 -12.89 49.41
CA LYS A 115 27.92 -14.07 49.09
C LYS A 115 27.46 -14.58 47.72
N ALA A 116 28.40 -14.69 46.78
CA ALA A 116 28.14 -15.17 45.43
C ALA A 116 29.11 -16.30 45.06
N LYS A 117 28.62 -17.33 44.36
CA LYS A 117 29.45 -18.42 43.86
C LYS A 117 29.81 -18.15 42.40
N ILE A 118 31.07 -18.42 42.04
CA ILE A 118 31.50 -18.40 40.64
C ILE A 118 30.96 -19.64 39.95
N VAL A 119 30.06 -19.45 39.00
CA VAL A 119 29.36 -20.49 38.23
C VAL A 119 30.17 -20.88 37.01
N SER A 120 30.74 -19.89 36.31
CA SER A 120 31.54 -20.11 35.10
C SER A 120 32.65 -19.05 34.98
N GLU A 121 33.76 -19.42 34.33
CA GLU A 121 34.85 -18.51 33.97
C GLU A 121 35.05 -18.57 32.45
N TYR A 122 34.96 -17.42 31.79
CA TYR A 122 35.15 -17.34 30.34
C TYR A 122 35.82 -16.03 29.92
N LEU A 123 36.36 -16.03 28.70
CA LEU A 123 36.87 -14.81 28.06
C LEU A 123 35.74 -14.19 27.23
N PHE A 124 35.50 -12.91 27.44
CA PHE A 124 34.49 -12.14 26.73
C PHE A 124 35.13 -11.12 25.80
N ASN A 125 34.71 -11.09 24.53
CA ASN A 125 35.11 -10.08 23.56
C ASN A 125 33.87 -9.26 23.17
N PRO A 126 33.84 -7.94 23.45
CA PRO A 126 32.69 -7.09 23.16
C PRO A 126 32.49 -6.78 21.66
N GLY A 127 33.44 -7.14 20.79
CA GLY A 127 33.35 -6.92 19.34
C GLY A 127 33.64 -5.46 18.91
N LEU A 128 33.89 -5.27 17.62
CA LEU A 128 34.34 -4.01 17.01
C LEU A 128 33.30 -2.88 17.15
N LYS A 129 33.42 -2.05 18.21
CA LYS A 129 33.19 -0.59 18.14
C LYS A 129 33.56 0.17 19.44
N GLY A 130 34.38 1.21 19.25
CA GLY A 130 34.14 2.52 19.87
C GLY A 130 34.43 2.71 21.34
N SER A 131 35.53 2.14 21.88
CA SER A 131 36.30 2.57 23.08
C SER A 131 37.36 1.52 23.45
N VAL A 132 37.17 0.28 22.99
CA VAL A 132 38.02 -0.88 23.27
C VAL A 132 38.73 -1.32 21.97
N PRO A 133 40.04 -1.63 21.98
CA PRO A 133 40.77 -2.17 20.82
C PRO A 133 40.12 -3.45 20.27
N SER A 134 40.26 -3.73 18.97
CA SER A 134 39.59 -4.84 18.25
C SER A 134 39.87 -6.24 18.82
N ASP A 135 40.95 -6.40 19.58
CA ASP A 135 41.40 -7.66 20.15
C ASP A 135 41.25 -7.71 21.69
N GLY A 136 40.48 -6.80 22.28
CA GLY A 136 40.27 -6.72 23.73
C GLY A 136 39.47 -7.90 24.27
N GLN A 137 40.13 -8.85 24.93
CA GLN A 137 39.50 -9.94 25.67
C GLN A 137 39.49 -9.65 27.17
N PHE A 138 38.32 -9.76 27.79
CA PHE A 138 38.12 -9.56 29.23
C PHE A 138 37.85 -10.89 29.92
N VAL A 139 38.47 -11.09 31.09
CA VAL A 139 38.14 -12.25 31.93
C VAL A 139 36.82 -11.97 32.66
N VAL A 140 35.85 -12.86 32.48
CA VAL A 140 34.53 -12.79 33.12
C VAL A 140 34.35 -13.97 34.05
N TYR A 141 34.01 -13.67 35.31
CA TYR A 141 33.49 -14.66 36.24
C TYR A 141 31.99 -14.46 36.33
N GLU A 142 31.24 -15.43 35.82
CA GLU A 142 29.80 -15.44 36.00
C GLU A 142 29.48 -15.89 37.42
N ILE A 143 28.67 -15.11 38.12
CA ILE A 143 28.31 -15.34 39.51
C ILE A 143 26.80 -15.56 39.66
N ASP A 144 26.41 -16.44 40.57
CA ASP A 144 25.01 -16.85 40.77
C ASP A 144 24.10 -15.74 41.33
N THR A 145 24.67 -14.65 41.84
CA THR A 145 23.93 -13.53 42.41
C THR A 145 24.74 -12.23 42.39
N SER A 146 24.09 -11.08 42.54
CA SER A 146 24.77 -9.77 42.51
C SER A 146 25.49 -9.44 43.83
N LEU A 147 26.59 -8.69 43.74
CA LEU A 147 27.35 -8.21 44.91
C LEU A 147 26.78 -6.93 45.53
N VAL A 148 25.93 -6.22 44.80
CA VAL A 148 25.33 -4.95 45.23
C VAL A 148 23.82 -5.07 45.16
N GLY A 149 23.15 -4.74 46.26
CA GLY A 149 21.72 -4.97 46.39
C GLY A 149 21.42 -6.41 46.81
N SER A 150 20.20 -6.61 47.29
CA SER A 150 19.72 -7.92 47.74
C SER A 150 18.66 -8.40 46.75
N PRO A 151 18.98 -9.32 45.83
CA PRO A 151 18.02 -9.76 44.83
C PRO A 151 16.84 -10.46 45.49
N MET A 152 15.69 -9.84 45.32
CA MET A 152 14.40 -10.44 45.61
C MET A 152 13.72 -10.65 44.26
N LEU A 153 13.24 -11.86 44.00
CA LEU A 153 12.35 -12.09 42.86
C LEU A 153 11.26 -11.03 42.91
N SER A 154 11.06 -10.33 41.79
CA SER A 154 9.96 -9.38 41.71
C SER A 154 8.69 -10.12 42.13
N LYS A 155 7.90 -9.52 43.03
CA LYS A 155 6.61 -10.10 43.46
C LYS A 155 5.64 -10.30 42.29
N GLU A 156 6.02 -9.87 41.09
CA GLU A 156 5.33 -10.03 39.81
C GLU A 156 5.67 -11.34 39.06
N VAL A 157 6.48 -12.24 39.63
CA VAL A 157 6.75 -13.58 39.04
C VAL A 157 6.34 -14.70 40.01
N SER A 158 5.27 -15.43 39.67
CA SER A 158 4.77 -16.56 40.48
C SER A 158 5.60 -17.84 40.25
N PRO A 159 5.94 -18.61 41.31
CA PRO A 159 6.78 -19.83 41.23
C PRO A 159 6.16 -21.01 40.46
N THR A 160 4.90 -20.92 40.02
CA THR A 160 4.15 -22.03 39.43
C THR A 160 4.54 -22.35 37.97
N ILE A 161 5.21 -21.40 37.28
CA ILE A 161 5.53 -21.52 35.85
C ILE A 161 6.69 -22.51 35.62
N SER A 162 7.66 -22.61 36.52
CA SER A 162 8.86 -23.44 36.31
C SER A 162 8.58 -24.96 36.30
N SER A 163 7.59 -25.45 37.06
CA SER A 163 7.33 -26.88 37.18
C SER A 163 6.50 -27.51 36.06
N ARG A 164 5.83 -26.72 35.20
CA ARG A 164 5.04 -27.24 34.06
C ARG A 164 5.82 -27.30 32.74
N TYR A 165 6.96 -26.61 32.66
CA TYR A 165 7.81 -26.59 31.46
C TYR A 165 8.55 -27.91 31.19
N GLN A 166 8.60 -28.85 32.15
CA GLN A 166 9.21 -30.16 31.94
C GLN A 166 8.29 -31.20 31.27
N LEU A 167 7.06 -30.82 30.89
CA LEU A 167 6.04 -31.74 30.36
C LEU A 167 5.60 -31.45 28.90
N LEU A 168 6.40 -30.74 28.10
CA LEU A 168 6.20 -30.74 26.66
C LEU A 168 6.48 -32.16 26.11
N PRO A 169 5.50 -32.88 25.53
CA PRO A 169 5.76 -34.22 25.01
C PRO A 169 6.54 -34.11 23.70
N THR A 170 7.64 -34.85 23.60
CA THR A 170 8.20 -35.28 22.31
C THR A 170 7.11 -35.97 21.51
N ILE A 171 6.87 -35.50 20.28
CA ILE A 171 5.91 -36.07 19.35
C ILE A 171 6.23 -37.56 19.15
N ASN A 172 5.39 -38.44 19.72
CA ASN A 172 5.12 -39.73 19.14
C ASN A 172 3.79 -40.34 19.60
N GLU A 173 3.05 -40.77 18.58
CA GLU A 173 1.90 -41.70 18.53
C GLU A 173 0.49 -41.28 18.98
N LYS A 174 -0.34 -41.14 17.93
CA LYS A 174 -1.72 -41.65 17.74
C LYS A 174 -2.76 -41.27 18.81
N SER A 175 -3.48 -40.18 18.52
CA SER A 175 -4.86 -40.00 18.99
C SER A 175 -5.80 -39.75 17.81
N LYS A 176 -6.90 -40.51 17.78
CA LYS A 176 -7.95 -40.47 16.74
C LYS A 176 -8.66 -39.10 16.68
N PRO A 177 -9.22 -38.73 15.50
CA PRO A 177 -9.87 -37.44 15.32
C PRO A 177 -11.12 -37.32 16.20
N LYS A 178 -11.24 -36.23 16.96
CA LYS A 178 -12.46 -35.86 17.67
C LYS A 178 -13.41 -35.17 16.71
N LYS A 179 -14.66 -35.66 16.66
CA LYS A 179 -15.75 -35.12 15.84
C LYS A 179 -16.18 -33.73 16.32
N THR A 180 -16.44 -32.87 15.36
CA THR A 180 -17.18 -31.61 15.44
C THR A 180 -18.52 -31.80 16.18
N ARG A 181 -18.80 -30.91 17.13
CA ARG A 181 -20.11 -30.80 17.81
C ARG A 181 -20.64 -29.39 17.56
N GLY A 182 -21.72 -29.32 16.78
CA GLY A 182 -22.42 -28.07 16.49
C GLY A 182 -23.05 -27.45 17.74
N VAL A 183 -22.93 -26.14 17.84
CA VAL A 183 -23.62 -25.28 18.79
C VAL A 183 -24.28 -24.13 18.02
N LYS A 184 -25.42 -23.66 18.53
CA LYS A 184 -26.38 -22.81 17.84
C LYS A 184 -25.90 -21.36 17.68
N ILE A 185 -26.15 -20.85 16.47
CA ILE A 185 -25.94 -19.51 15.94
C ILE A 185 -26.56 -18.44 16.85
N ARG A 186 -25.74 -17.44 17.22
CA ARG A 186 -26.17 -16.09 17.60
C ARG A 186 -25.60 -15.13 16.55
N ASP A 187 -26.50 -14.41 15.88
CA ASP A 187 -26.14 -13.35 14.95
C ASP A 187 -25.47 -12.20 15.73
N ASP A 188 -24.25 -11.84 15.35
CA ASP A 188 -23.44 -10.81 16.02
C ASP A 188 -23.71 -9.42 15.43
N ASP A 189 -24.21 -8.54 16.29
CA ASP A 189 -24.52 -7.13 16.05
C ASP A 189 -23.31 -6.29 16.48
N GLY A 190 -22.57 -5.76 15.50
CA GLY A 190 -21.92 -4.44 15.57
C GLY A 190 -21.00 -4.07 16.74
N SER A 191 -20.54 -4.99 17.59
CA SER A 191 -19.69 -4.65 18.74
C SER A 191 -18.21 -4.63 18.36
N ALA A 192 -17.48 -3.60 18.82
CA ALA A 192 -16.08 -3.39 18.48
C ALA A 192 -15.21 -4.57 18.92
N LYS A 193 -14.69 -5.35 17.97
CA LYS A 193 -13.79 -6.49 18.21
C LYS A 193 -12.68 -6.11 19.19
N HIS A 194 -12.71 -6.68 20.38
CA HIS A 194 -11.63 -6.57 21.34
C HIS A 194 -10.40 -7.31 20.78
N ASN A 195 -9.25 -6.67 20.63
CA ASN A 195 -7.99 -7.37 20.43
C ASN A 195 -7.49 -7.84 21.82
N PHE A 196 -7.02 -9.08 21.94
CA PHE A 196 -6.50 -9.66 23.19
C PHE A 196 -5.45 -8.75 23.86
N GLU A 197 -4.61 -8.08 23.08
CA GLU A 197 -3.62 -7.13 23.61
C GLU A 197 -4.26 -5.88 24.21
N THR A 198 -5.32 -5.38 23.56
CA THR A 198 -6.09 -4.23 24.07
C THR A 198 -6.84 -4.60 25.34
N LEU A 199 -7.30 -5.85 25.44
CA LEU A 199 -7.89 -6.40 26.64
C LEU A 199 -6.85 -6.48 27.77
N LEU A 200 -5.67 -7.05 27.52
CA LEU A 200 -4.59 -7.11 28.51
C LEU A 200 -4.08 -5.74 28.96
N ALA A 201 -4.12 -4.72 28.09
CA ALA A 201 -3.76 -3.35 28.44
C ALA A 201 -4.70 -2.75 29.50
N LYS A 202 -5.99 -3.13 29.51
CA LYS A 202 -6.96 -2.72 30.54
C LYS A 202 -6.74 -3.44 31.87
N TYR A 203 -6.11 -4.63 31.86
CA TYR A 203 -5.84 -5.45 33.03
C TYR A 203 -4.32 -5.67 33.22
N PRO A 204 -3.54 -4.62 33.55
CA PRO A 204 -2.07 -4.66 33.52
C PRO A 204 -1.46 -5.67 34.50
N VAL A 205 -2.16 -6.00 35.60
CA VAL A 205 -1.72 -7.04 36.54
C VAL A 205 -1.75 -8.42 35.89
N LEU A 206 -2.83 -8.73 35.16
CA LEU A 206 -2.96 -9.97 34.38
C LEU A 206 -1.96 -9.96 33.21
N GLY A 207 -1.82 -8.84 32.51
CA GLY A 207 -0.84 -8.66 31.43
C GLY A 207 0.60 -8.98 31.86
N ARG A 208 1.05 -8.50 33.03
CA ARG A 208 2.41 -8.81 33.56
C ARG A 208 2.61 -10.31 33.83
N GLN A 209 1.57 -11.01 34.27
CA GLN A 209 1.64 -12.46 34.55
C GLN A 209 1.68 -13.30 33.27
N LEU A 210 0.96 -12.88 32.23
CA LEU A 210 0.78 -13.67 31.01
C LEU A 210 1.84 -13.38 29.93
N PHE A 211 2.36 -12.16 29.84
CA PHE A 211 3.24 -11.74 28.74
C PHE A 211 4.52 -12.58 28.62
N GLY A 212 5.18 -12.88 29.74
CA GLY A 212 6.40 -13.69 29.74
C GLY A 212 6.18 -15.11 29.20
N PRO A 213 5.26 -15.91 29.78
CA PRO A 213 4.94 -17.24 29.29
C PRO A 213 4.44 -17.27 27.84
N LEU A 214 3.61 -16.30 27.42
CA LEU A 214 3.13 -16.20 26.03
C LEU A 214 4.27 -15.89 25.05
N SER A 215 5.18 -14.96 25.39
CA SER A 215 6.36 -14.67 24.57
C SER A 215 7.24 -15.91 24.39
N LEU A 216 7.48 -16.66 25.47
CA LEU A 216 8.26 -17.90 25.41
C LEU A 216 7.61 -18.98 24.54
N LEU A 217 6.28 -19.11 24.59
CA LEU A 217 5.54 -20.02 23.71
C LEU A 217 5.77 -19.66 22.23
N ILE A 218 5.64 -18.37 21.88
CA ILE A 218 5.81 -17.84 20.52
C ILE A 218 7.25 -18.01 20.02
N ASP A 219 8.23 -17.70 20.88
CA ASP A 219 9.65 -17.80 20.54
C ASP A 219 10.06 -19.25 20.26
N ASN A 220 9.55 -20.21 21.05
CA ASN A 220 9.83 -21.63 20.90
C ASN A 220 8.95 -22.35 19.87
N PHE A 221 7.97 -21.67 19.27
CA PHE A 221 7.15 -22.27 18.22
C PHE A 221 8.01 -22.61 17.00
N ASP A 222 8.04 -23.87 16.60
CA ASP A 222 8.88 -24.37 15.50
C ASP A 222 8.05 -25.27 14.56
N THR A 223 8.15 -25.01 13.25
CA THR A 223 7.48 -25.73 12.17
C THR A 223 8.44 -26.53 11.30
N THR A 224 9.76 -26.52 11.60
CA THR A 224 10.79 -27.14 10.75
C THR A 224 10.58 -28.65 10.54
N GLN A 225 10.00 -29.34 11.52
CA GLN A 225 9.76 -30.78 11.47
C GLN A 225 8.41 -31.17 10.86
N CYS A 226 7.50 -30.21 10.65
CA CYS A 226 6.15 -30.47 10.13
C CYS A 226 6.23 -30.79 8.63
N ASN A 227 5.93 -32.01 8.20
CA ASN A 227 6.00 -32.42 6.78
C ASN A 227 4.61 -32.56 6.13
N SER A 228 3.53 -32.33 6.88
CA SER A 228 2.16 -32.43 6.39
C SER A 228 1.29 -31.28 6.88
N GLU A 229 0.19 -31.04 6.17
CA GLU A 229 -0.86 -30.07 6.51
C GLU A 229 -1.44 -30.33 7.91
N GLU A 230 -1.70 -31.60 8.23
CA GLU A 230 -2.23 -32.03 9.53
C GLU A 230 -1.25 -31.74 10.67
N GLU A 231 0.06 -31.92 10.45
CA GLU A 231 1.09 -31.59 11.44
C GLU A 231 1.18 -30.08 11.73
N LEU A 232 0.97 -29.22 10.73
CA LEU A 232 0.94 -27.76 10.93
C LEU A 232 -0.29 -27.30 11.71
N LEU A 233 -1.47 -27.87 11.39
CA LEU A 233 -2.69 -27.57 12.13
C LEU A 233 -2.57 -28.01 13.58
N ASN A 234 -2.10 -29.23 13.82
CA ASN A 234 -1.84 -29.72 15.17
C ASN A 234 -0.81 -28.86 15.92
N ALA A 235 0.20 -28.32 15.24
CA ALA A 235 1.18 -27.43 15.87
C ALA A 235 0.53 -26.14 16.39
N LEU A 236 -0.35 -25.51 15.59
CA LEU A 236 -1.10 -24.34 16.04
C LEU A 236 -2.07 -24.69 17.17
N ASP A 237 -2.86 -25.76 17.02
CA ASP A 237 -3.83 -26.19 18.05
C ASP A 237 -3.15 -26.44 19.39
N ASN A 238 -1.98 -27.10 19.39
CA ASN A 238 -1.19 -27.32 20.60
C ASN A 238 -0.72 -25.99 21.21
N ALA A 239 -0.27 -25.03 20.41
CA ALA A 239 0.14 -23.72 20.90
C ALA A 239 -1.04 -22.94 21.49
N VAL A 240 -2.20 -22.98 20.85
CA VAL A 240 -3.43 -22.37 21.36
C VAL A 240 -3.85 -23.03 22.68
N GLU A 241 -3.82 -24.37 22.78
CA GLU A 241 -4.13 -25.08 24.02
C GLU A 241 -3.17 -24.68 25.17
N VAL A 242 -1.88 -24.57 24.89
CA VAL A 242 -0.88 -24.09 25.87
C VAL A 242 -1.17 -22.63 26.25
N SER A 243 -1.57 -21.78 25.31
CA SER A 243 -1.93 -20.38 25.59
C SER A 243 -3.15 -20.26 26.50
N ILE A 244 -4.15 -21.14 26.33
CA ILE A 244 -5.32 -21.23 27.22
C ILE A 244 -4.88 -21.65 28.63
N GLN A 245 -3.99 -22.64 28.75
CA GLN A 245 -3.45 -23.05 30.04
C GLN A 245 -2.65 -21.93 30.73
N ILE A 246 -1.89 -21.15 29.96
CA ILE A 246 -1.20 -19.95 30.44
C ILE A 246 -2.21 -18.92 30.96
N PHE A 247 -3.24 -18.61 30.17
CA PHE A 247 -4.29 -17.67 30.56
C PHE A 247 -4.99 -18.10 31.86
N GLN A 248 -5.36 -19.38 31.97
CA GLN A 248 -5.99 -19.95 33.17
C GLN A 248 -5.09 -19.96 34.41
N SER A 249 -3.77 -19.79 34.25
CA SER A 249 -2.82 -19.71 35.36
C SER A 249 -2.74 -18.31 36.00
N GLY A 250 -3.33 -17.29 35.37
CA GLY A 250 -3.41 -15.94 35.90
C GLY A 250 -4.35 -15.82 37.11
N ASP A 251 -4.37 -14.63 37.73
CA ASP A 251 -5.24 -14.36 38.88
C ASP A 251 -6.72 -14.54 38.53
N THR A 252 -7.36 -15.54 39.13
CA THR A 252 -8.74 -15.94 38.85
C THR A 252 -9.74 -14.82 39.15
N ASN A 253 -9.47 -13.95 40.13
CA ASN A 253 -10.36 -12.84 40.46
C ASN A 253 -10.32 -11.75 39.36
N VAL A 254 -9.13 -11.48 38.82
CA VAL A 254 -8.94 -10.51 37.74
C VAL A 254 -9.53 -11.05 36.44
N ILE A 255 -9.35 -12.34 36.14
CA ILE A 255 -9.96 -13.00 34.98
C ILE A 255 -11.48 -12.95 35.07
N ASN A 256 -12.08 -13.35 36.20
CA ASN A 256 -13.53 -13.31 36.35
C ASN A 256 -14.09 -11.88 36.24
N SER A 257 -13.37 -10.88 36.75
CA SER A 257 -13.73 -9.47 36.60
C SER A 257 -13.69 -9.06 35.12
N MET A 258 -12.60 -9.37 34.40
CA MET A 258 -12.45 -9.10 32.97
C MET A 258 -13.57 -9.72 32.13
N VAL A 259 -13.88 -10.99 32.39
CA VAL A 259 -14.92 -11.74 31.69
C VAL A 259 -16.29 -11.12 31.93
N SER A 260 -16.62 -10.78 33.19
CA SER A 260 -17.90 -10.16 33.54
C SER A 260 -18.07 -8.72 33.05
N GLU A 261 -16.99 -7.93 33.04
CA GLU A 261 -17.02 -6.51 32.64
C GLU A 261 -17.12 -6.33 31.13
N ASN A 262 -16.63 -7.30 30.34
CA ASN A 262 -16.64 -7.25 28.88
C ASN A 262 -17.64 -8.25 28.26
N ASP A 263 -18.50 -8.89 29.07
CA ASP A 263 -19.50 -9.90 28.65
C ASP A 263 -18.93 -10.99 27.72
N LEU A 264 -17.72 -11.46 28.03
CA LEU A 264 -17.02 -12.47 27.22
C LEU A 264 -17.40 -13.87 27.71
N SER A 265 -17.63 -14.80 26.77
CA SER A 265 -17.73 -16.23 27.06
C SER A 265 -16.35 -16.90 27.06
N GLY A 266 -16.28 -18.15 27.53
CA GLY A 266 -15.04 -18.94 27.44
C GLY A 266 -14.63 -19.27 25.99
N GLU A 267 -15.60 -19.29 25.08
CA GLU A 267 -15.39 -19.48 23.65
C GLU A 267 -14.75 -18.21 23.06
N ASP A 268 -15.28 -17.03 23.39
CA ASP A 268 -14.73 -15.75 22.94
C ASP A 268 -13.26 -15.55 23.38
N ILE A 269 -12.91 -15.95 24.60
CA ILE A 269 -11.52 -15.89 25.07
C ILE A 269 -10.62 -16.86 24.29
N THR A 270 -11.13 -18.04 23.95
CA THR A 270 -10.39 -19.04 23.17
C THR A 270 -10.10 -18.49 21.78
N ASP A 271 -11.10 -17.85 21.16
CA ASP A 271 -10.96 -17.21 19.85
C ASP A 271 -9.96 -16.05 19.89
N LEU A 272 -10.03 -15.19 20.92
CA LEU A 272 -9.06 -14.11 21.12
C LEU A 272 -7.62 -14.62 21.29
N LEU A 273 -7.44 -15.71 22.03
CA LEU A 273 -6.14 -16.36 22.20
C LEU A 273 -5.66 -17.02 20.91
N HIS A 274 -6.57 -17.65 20.15
CA HIS A 274 -6.25 -18.21 18.84
C HIS A 274 -5.74 -17.12 17.90
N VAL A 275 -6.48 -16.01 17.74
CA VAL A 275 -6.07 -14.86 16.92
C VAL A 275 -4.72 -14.31 17.39
N TYR A 276 -4.53 -14.18 18.70
CA TYR A 276 -3.27 -13.72 19.27
C TYR A 276 -2.12 -14.65 18.87
N VAL A 277 -2.18 -15.94 19.21
CA VAL A 277 -1.11 -16.89 18.90
C VAL A 277 -0.82 -16.93 17.41
N GLU A 278 -1.86 -17.06 16.58
CA GLU A 278 -1.75 -17.13 15.12
C GLU A 278 -1.08 -15.88 14.55
N SER A 279 -1.43 -14.67 15.01
CA SER A 279 -0.84 -13.42 14.54
C SER A 279 0.68 -13.37 14.73
N TYR A 280 1.21 -14.02 15.78
CA TYR A 280 2.64 -14.04 16.07
C TYR A 280 3.39 -15.21 15.40
N VAL A 281 2.73 -16.34 15.16
CA VAL A 281 3.36 -17.52 14.54
C VAL A 281 3.07 -17.67 13.04
N CYS A 282 2.17 -16.84 12.49
CA CYS A 282 1.66 -16.90 11.13
C CYS A 282 2.76 -17.04 10.07
N ARG A 283 3.87 -16.32 10.22
CA ARG A 283 4.99 -16.38 9.27
C ARG A 283 5.68 -17.74 9.25
N LYS A 284 5.89 -18.35 10.42
CA LYS A 284 6.49 -19.69 10.55
C LYS A 284 5.57 -20.77 9.97
N LEU A 285 4.25 -20.61 10.15
CA LEU A 285 3.24 -21.47 9.54
C LEU A 285 3.23 -21.30 8.01
N TRP A 286 3.20 -20.06 7.53
CA TRP A 286 3.14 -19.71 6.12
C TRP A 286 4.34 -20.24 5.33
N ASP A 287 5.56 -19.96 5.80
CA ASP A 287 6.80 -20.37 5.11
C ASP A 287 6.84 -21.90 4.94
N ARG A 288 6.33 -22.64 5.94
CA ARG A 288 6.29 -24.11 5.88
C ARG A 288 5.13 -24.64 5.03
N LEU A 289 3.96 -24.00 5.07
CA LEU A 289 2.80 -24.36 4.26
C LEU A 289 3.11 -24.25 2.76
N VAL A 290 3.71 -23.14 2.33
CA VAL A 290 4.10 -22.92 0.93
C VAL A 290 5.09 -24.00 0.46
N ALA A 291 6.01 -24.42 1.33
CA ALA A 291 6.95 -25.50 1.00
C ALA A 291 6.24 -26.85 0.80
N ILE A 292 5.18 -27.14 1.57
CA ILE A 292 4.41 -28.39 1.46
C ILE A 292 3.51 -28.38 0.21
N ARG A 293 2.92 -27.23 -0.14
CA ARG A 293 1.93 -27.10 -1.23
C ARG A 293 2.48 -26.60 -2.55
N LYS A 294 3.81 -26.40 -2.64
CA LYS A 294 4.50 -25.85 -3.81
C LYS A 294 4.04 -26.40 -5.15
N ASP A 295 3.88 -27.72 -5.28
CA ASP A 295 3.51 -28.34 -6.56
C ASP A 295 2.10 -27.93 -7.02
N LYS A 296 1.14 -27.82 -6.08
CA LYS A 296 -0.23 -27.36 -6.37
C LYS A 296 -0.27 -25.88 -6.71
N ASP A 297 0.47 -25.06 -5.97
CA ASP A 297 0.60 -23.63 -6.23
C ASP A 297 1.21 -23.39 -7.62
N GLU A 298 2.28 -24.11 -7.99
CA GLU A 298 2.87 -24.02 -9.33
C GLU A 298 1.91 -24.45 -10.44
N GLU A 299 1.09 -25.48 -10.22
CA GLU A 299 0.08 -25.95 -11.17
C GLU A 299 -0.99 -24.86 -11.43
N ILE A 300 -1.55 -24.31 -10.34
CA ILE A 300 -2.55 -23.24 -10.41
C ILE A 300 -1.97 -21.98 -11.06
N PHE A 301 -0.76 -21.58 -10.69
CA PHE A 301 -0.09 -20.42 -11.27
C PHE A 301 0.11 -20.58 -12.78
N LYS A 302 0.57 -21.76 -13.24
CA LYS A 302 0.73 -22.06 -14.68
C LYS A 302 -0.62 -22.05 -15.40
N ALA A 303 -1.67 -22.60 -14.79
CA ALA A 303 -3.01 -22.60 -15.36
C ALA A 303 -3.59 -21.18 -15.48
N ALA A 304 -3.54 -20.40 -14.40
CA ALA A 304 -4.00 -19.01 -14.37
C ALA A 304 -3.24 -18.13 -15.38
N SER A 305 -1.91 -18.31 -15.50
CA SER A 305 -1.08 -17.57 -16.45
C SER A 305 -1.46 -17.80 -17.91
N LYS A 306 -1.97 -18.99 -18.26
CA LYS A 306 -2.42 -19.30 -19.63
C LYS A 306 -3.69 -18.55 -20.02
N ILE A 307 -4.52 -18.16 -19.05
CA ILE A 307 -5.79 -17.44 -19.27
C ILE A 307 -5.74 -15.96 -18.86
N LYS A 308 -4.55 -15.43 -18.57
CA LYS A 308 -4.35 -14.04 -18.10
C LYS A 308 -4.89 -12.98 -19.07
N ASN A 309 -4.95 -13.29 -20.37
CA ASN A 309 -5.31 -12.36 -21.44
C ASN A 309 -6.77 -12.51 -21.91
N VAL A 310 -7.60 -13.23 -21.17
CA VAL A 310 -9.04 -13.37 -21.48
C VAL A 310 -9.77 -12.04 -21.24
N ASP A 311 -10.64 -11.67 -22.18
CA ASP A 311 -11.52 -10.52 -22.06
C ASP A 311 -12.79 -10.83 -21.25
N ILE A 312 -13.40 -9.84 -20.63
CA ILE A 312 -14.62 -10.02 -19.84
C ILE A 312 -15.81 -10.58 -20.66
N ALA A 313 -15.90 -10.25 -21.95
CA ALA A 313 -16.94 -10.79 -22.83
C ALA A 313 -16.74 -12.28 -23.15
N GLN A 314 -15.55 -12.84 -22.90
CA GLN A 314 -15.17 -14.21 -23.26
C GLN A 314 -15.37 -15.23 -22.12
N ILE A 315 -15.66 -14.78 -20.89
CA ILE A 315 -15.76 -15.64 -19.70
C ILE A 315 -17.15 -16.29 -19.52
N GLY A 316 -18.02 -16.21 -20.53
CA GLY A 316 -19.35 -16.82 -20.52
C GLY A 316 -20.40 -16.06 -19.71
N LEU A 317 -20.23 -14.75 -19.53
CA LEU A 317 -21.25 -13.91 -18.90
C LEU A 317 -22.54 -13.85 -19.75
N PRO A 318 -23.70 -13.58 -19.12
CA PRO A 318 -24.91 -13.24 -19.86
C PRO A 318 -24.66 -12.08 -20.83
N PRO A 319 -25.45 -11.98 -21.92
CA PRO A 319 -25.31 -10.89 -22.88
C PRO A 319 -25.67 -9.55 -22.22
N PHE A 320 -24.66 -8.85 -21.75
CA PHE A 320 -24.78 -7.51 -21.16
C PHE A 320 -24.54 -6.43 -22.20
N ALA A 321 -25.15 -5.26 -21.97
CA ALA A 321 -24.78 -4.06 -22.71
C ALA A 321 -23.29 -3.73 -22.47
N ARG A 322 -22.63 -3.14 -23.47
CA ARG A 322 -21.21 -2.83 -23.41
C ARG A 322 -20.85 -1.96 -22.21
N ALA A 323 -21.67 -0.96 -21.89
CA ALA A 323 -21.46 -0.09 -20.73
C ALA A 323 -21.35 -0.89 -19.42
N GLU A 324 -22.16 -1.94 -19.26
CA GLU A 324 -22.13 -2.80 -18.09
C GLU A 324 -20.89 -3.71 -18.08
N LEU A 325 -20.48 -4.25 -19.23
CA LEU A 325 -19.22 -5.01 -19.33
C LEU A 325 -18.02 -4.15 -18.92
N LEU A 326 -17.98 -2.88 -19.34
CA LEU A 326 -16.92 -1.93 -18.93
C LEU A 326 -16.95 -1.65 -17.42
N ARG A 327 -18.15 -1.52 -16.84
CA ARG A 327 -18.32 -1.35 -15.39
C ARG A 327 -17.80 -2.56 -14.62
N LEU A 328 -18.14 -3.76 -15.07
CA LEU A 328 -17.68 -5.01 -14.45
C LEU A 328 -16.17 -5.22 -14.64
N ASP A 329 -15.61 -4.89 -15.80
CA ASP A 329 -14.17 -4.98 -16.04
C ASP A 329 -13.38 -4.04 -15.11
N LYS A 330 -13.90 -2.83 -14.88
CA LYS A 330 -13.36 -1.90 -13.88
C LYS A 330 -13.48 -2.45 -12.45
N ALA A 331 -14.57 -3.14 -12.12
CA ALA A 331 -14.72 -3.82 -10.83
C ALA A 331 -13.72 -4.97 -10.68
N VAL A 332 -13.48 -5.76 -11.73
CA VAL A 332 -12.44 -6.80 -11.78
C VAL A 332 -11.07 -6.18 -11.53
N ALA A 333 -10.71 -5.09 -12.23
CA ALA A 333 -9.45 -4.39 -11.99
C ALA A 333 -9.32 -3.87 -10.55
N GLY A 334 -10.42 -3.42 -9.95
CA GLY A 334 -10.49 -3.07 -8.52
C GLY A 334 -10.23 -4.26 -7.61
N ALA A 335 -10.90 -5.38 -7.84
CA ALA A 335 -10.75 -6.61 -7.06
C ALA A 335 -9.35 -7.22 -7.20
N VAL A 336 -8.73 -7.15 -8.40
CA VAL A 336 -7.33 -7.54 -8.62
C VAL A 336 -6.39 -6.73 -7.72
N ARG A 337 -6.60 -5.40 -7.60
CA ARG A 337 -5.79 -4.56 -6.70
C ARG A 337 -5.97 -4.94 -5.23
N GLU A 338 -7.16 -5.35 -4.83
CA GLU A 338 -7.42 -5.84 -3.46
C GLU A 338 -6.74 -7.19 -3.23
N ILE A 339 -6.98 -8.19 -4.07
CA ILE A 339 -6.40 -9.54 -3.95
C ILE A 339 -4.87 -9.52 -3.99
N ASN A 340 -4.26 -8.62 -4.77
CA ASN A 340 -2.81 -8.46 -4.82
C ASN A 340 -2.19 -7.99 -3.49
N LYS A 341 -2.99 -7.62 -2.48
CA LYS A 341 -2.51 -7.33 -1.12
C LYS A 341 -2.26 -8.61 -0.31
N LEU A 342 -2.83 -9.76 -0.68
CA LEU A 342 -2.73 -11.04 0.07
C LEU A 342 -1.30 -11.42 0.47
N PRO A 343 -0.27 -11.34 -0.42
CA PRO A 343 1.09 -11.71 -0.06
C PRO A 343 1.74 -10.80 0.99
N SER A 344 1.22 -9.58 1.15
CA SER A 344 1.71 -8.60 2.13
C SER A 344 0.99 -8.68 3.48
N CYS A 345 -0.13 -9.41 3.54
CA CYS A 345 -0.93 -9.57 4.74
C CYS A 345 -0.48 -10.80 5.54
N PHE A 346 -0.35 -10.61 6.85
CA PHE A 346 -0.04 -11.66 7.80
C PHE A 346 -1.24 -11.92 8.69
N GLY A 347 -1.46 -13.18 9.03
CA GLY A 347 -2.59 -13.60 9.84
C GLY A 347 -3.86 -13.83 9.01
N THR A 348 -4.75 -14.68 9.53
CA THR A 348 -6.00 -15.03 8.85
C THR A 348 -6.99 -13.87 8.77
N ASP A 349 -7.15 -13.07 9.82
CA ASP A 349 -8.11 -11.95 9.82
C ASP A 349 -7.79 -10.92 8.72
N ALA A 350 -6.52 -10.53 8.56
CA ALA A 350 -6.12 -9.59 7.51
C ALA A 350 -6.35 -10.16 6.10
N LYS A 351 -6.07 -11.45 5.89
CA LYS A 351 -6.30 -12.13 4.61
C LYS A 351 -7.80 -12.29 4.30
N ILE A 352 -8.62 -12.56 5.31
CA ILE A 352 -10.09 -12.59 5.20
C ILE A 352 -10.62 -11.22 4.78
N ASP A 353 -10.15 -10.15 5.41
CA ASP A 353 -10.59 -8.79 5.09
C ASP A 353 -10.24 -8.42 3.64
N VAL A 354 -9.07 -8.83 3.14
CA VAL A 354 -8.71 -8.66 1.72
C VAL A 354 -9.64 -9.45 0.79
N LEU A 355 -9.91 -10.73 1.10
CA LEU A 355 -10.80 -11.56 0.28
C LEU A 355 -12.22 -11.01 0.23
N LEU A 356 -12.77 -10.62 1.38
CA LEU A 356 -14.10 -10.02 1.47
C LEU A 356 -14.15 -8.64 0.81
N SER A 357 -13.10 -7.83 0.93
CA SER A 357 -12.97 -6.56 0.23
C SER A 357 -13.06 -6.75 -1.28
N ALA A 358 -12.31 -7.72 -1.84
CA ALA A 358 -12.34 -8.03 -3.26
C ALA A 358 -13.73 -8.48 -3.72
N LEU A 359 -14.41 -9.34 -2.97
CA LEU A 359 -15.78 -9.77 -3.27
C LEU A 359 -16.78 -8.61 -3.19
N ASN A 360 -16.66 -7.73 -2.19
CA ASN A 360 -17.50 -6.55 -2.07
C ASN A 360 -17.33 -5.59 -3.25
N VAL A 361 -16.10 -5.45 -3.77
CA VAL A 361 -15.83 -4.68 -5.00
C VAL A 361 -16.58 -5.29 -6.19
N LEU A 362 -16.56 -6.61 -6.35
CA LEU A 362 -17.27 -7.32 -7.44
C LEU A 362 -18.79 -7.23 -7.31
N SER A 363 -19.34 -7.39 -6.09
CA SER A 363 -20.77 -7.24 -5.81
C SER A 363 -21.25 -5.78 -5.88
N GLY A 364 -20.34 -4.82 -6.03
CA GLY A 364 -20.62 -3.40 -6.17
C GLY A 364 -20.96 -2.70 -4.86
N ASN A 365 -20.66 -3.27 -3.69
CA ASN A 365 -20.88 -2.66 -2.37
C ASN A 365 -19.75 -1.70 -2.00
N SER A 366 -19.29 -0.89 -2.95
CA SER A 366 -18.27 0.13 -2.71
C SER A 366 -18.89 1.37 -2.06
N SER A 367 -19.26 1.28 -0.78
CA SER A 367 -19.21 2.44 0.11
C SER A 367 -17.82 2.46 0.73
N GLY A 368 -16.99 3.41 0.33
CA GLY A 368 -15.64 3.56 0.84
C GLY A 368 -15.63 3.66 2.37
N HIS A 369 -15.04 2.67 3.03
CA HIS A 369 -14.55 2.83 4.39
C HIS A 369 -13.18 3.50 4.34
N SER A 370 -13.17 4.80 4.03
CA SER A 370 -12.17 5.68 4.60
C SER A 370 -12.65 6.04 6.00
N SER A 371 -11.91 5.58 7.00
CA SER A 371 -12.05 6.02 8.38
C SER A 371 -11.80 7.52 8.47
N SER A 372 -12.88 8.29 8.47
CA SER A 372 -12.88 9.66 8.99
C SER A 372 -14.13 9.87 9.84
N SER A 373 -13.86 10.15 11.11
CA SER A 373 -14.82 10.47 12.15
C SER A 373 -15.62 11.72 11.81
N ALA A 374 -16.95 11.61 11.73
CA ALA A 374 -17.87 12.71 11.99
C ALA A 374 -19.23 12.17 12.46
N THR A 375 -19.45 12.39 13.75
CA THR A 375 -20.70 12.40 14.54
C THR A 375 -22.05 12.48 13.79
N GLY A 376 -22.93 11.54 14.14
CA GLY A 376 -24.31 11.81 14.61
C GLY A 376 -25.43 11.94 13.57
N HIS A 377 -26.22 10.89 13.37
CA HIS A 377 -27.57 10.77 13.96
C HIS A 377 -28.17 9.40 13.64
N LYS A 378 -28.77 8.80 14.68
CA LYS A 378 -29.61 7.61 14.62
C LYS A 378 -30.89 7.94 13.85
N ASP A 379 -31.37 7.00 13.04
CA ASP A 379 -32.77 6.55 13.10
C ASP A 379 -32.89 5.16 12.48
N ASP A 380 -33.57 4.30 13.24
CA ASP A 380 -33.86 2.89 13.00
C ASP A 380 -34.79 2.71 11.79
N LEU A 381 -34.68 1.55 11.11
CA LEU A 381 -35.80 0.64 10.80
C LEU A 381 -35.31 -0.57 9.97
N LEU A 382 -35.23 -1.73 10.64
CA LEU A 382 -35.15 -3.06 10.06
C LEU A 382 -36.52 -3.49 9.50
N ALA A 383 -36.56 -4.12 8.31
CA ALA A 383 -37.42 -5.30 8.05
C ALA A 383 -37.26 -5.88 6.62
N ASP A 384 -36.93 -7.17 6.61
CA ASP A 384 -37.44 -8.26 5.76
C ASP A 384 -37.32 -8.21 4.22
N GLU A 385 -36.47 -9.12 3.72
CA GLU A 385 -36.71 -9.85 2.48
C GLU A 385 -38.06 -10.60 2.54
N ARG A 386 -38.92 -10.42 1.52
CA ARG A 386 -39.84 -11.46 1.00
C ARG A 386 -40.44 -11.05 -0.34
N LEU A 387 -40.11 -11.85 -1.35
CA LEU A 387 -40.87 -12.19 -2.57
C LEU A 387 -42.25 -11.52 -2.74
N LYS A 388 -42.46 -10.86 -3.89
CA LYS A 388 -43.73 -10.94 -4.63
C LYS A 388 -43.57 -10.58 -6.12
N VAL A 389 -43.76 -11.61 -6.94
CA VAL A 389 -44.21 -11.55 -8.33
C VAL A 389 -45.59 -10.89 -8.38
N ASN A 390 -45.77 -9.86 -9.22
CA ASN A 390 -46.87 -9.74 -10.18
C ASN A 390 -46.78 -8.41 -10.96
N GLY A 391 -46.83 -8.53 -12.28
CA GLY A 391 -46.75 -7.40 -13.20
C GLY A 391 -47.98 -6.50 -13.21
N ARG A 392 -47.75 -5.30 -13.72
CA ARG A 392 -48.66 -4.57 -14.61
C ARG A 392 -47.89 -3.49 -15.34
N GLU A 393 -48.00 -3.55 -16.66
CA GLU A 393 -47.56 -2.56 -17.63
C GLU A 393 -48.07 -1.16 -17.25
N ASN A 394 -47.21 -0.16 -17.41
CA ASN A 394 -47.63 1.14 -17.92
C ASN A 394 -46.43 1.85 -18.55
N MET A 395 -46.56 2.10 -19.86
CA MET A 395 -45.74 3.06 -20.60
C MET A 395 -45.91 4.45 -20.01
N ASN A 396 -44.79 5.16 -19.81
CA ASN A 396 -44.55 6.50 -20.35
C ASN A 396 -43.10 6.92 -20.08
N GLY A 397 -42.49 7.51 -21.10
CA GLY A 397 -41.08 7.89 -21.10
C GLY A 397 -40.80 9.30 -20.57
N SER A 398 -39.61 9.41 -19.98
CA SER A 398 -38.73 10.59 -19.97
C SER A 398 -37.43 10.11 -19.33
N GLY A 399 -36.29 10.42 -19.97
CA GLY A 399 -34.98 9.92 -19.60
C GLY A 399 -34.62 10.15 -18.12
N GLU A 400 -34.55 9.05 -17.40
CA GLU A 400 -33.73 8.89 -16.20
C GLU A 400 -32.65 7.87 -16.59
N GLU A 401 -31.39 8.18 -16.33
CA GLU A 401 -30.31 7.19 -16.35
C GLU A 401 -30.68 6.11 -15.33
N ASP A 402 -31.29 5.03 -15.82
CA ASP A 402 -31.66 3.88 -15.03
C ASP A 402 -30.36 3.17 -14.63
N ASN A 403 -29.80 3.59 -13.51
CA ASN A 403 -28.70 2.94 -12.82
C ASN A 403 -29.28 1.68 -12.13
N SER A 404 -29.94 0.83 -12.92
CA SER A 404 -30.42 -0.48 -12.52
C SER A 404 -29.19 -1.37 -12.36
N LYS A 405 -28.48 -1.18 -11.25
CA LYS A 405 -27.33 -1.99 -10.87
C LYS A 405 -27.76 -3.44 -10.88
N ILE A 406 -27.31 -4.19 -11.89
CA ILE A 406 -27.62 -5.61 -12.00
C ILE A 406 -27.02 -6.27 -10.76
N SER A 407 -27.87 -6.97 -10.01
CA SER A 407 -27.42 -7.76 -8.87
C SER A 407 -26.51 -8.87 -9.39
N VAL A 408 -25.24 -8.82 -9.00
CA VAL A 408 -24.26 -9.87 -9.31
C VAL A 408 -24.73 -11.15 -8.60
N ASN A 409 -25.20 -12.12 -9.35
CA ASN A 409 -25.56 -13.44 -8.82
C ASN A 409 -24.30 -14.31 -8.66
N ALA A 410 -24.45 -15.51 -8.11
CA ALA A 410 -23.32 -16.41 -7.85
C ALA A 410 -22.56 -16.80 -9.13
N ASP A 411 -23.26 -17.05 -10.23
CA ASP A 411 -22.63 -17.46 -11.49
C ASP A 411 -21.77 -16.34 -12.09
N ILE A 412 -22.30 -15.10 -12.11
CA ILE A 412 -21.55 -13.92 -12.54
C ILE A 412 -20.34 -13.72 -11.63
N LEU A 413 -20.51 -13.86 -10.31
CA LEU A 413 -19.40 -13.69 -9.37
C LEU A 413 -18.27 -14.69 -9.60
N VAL A 414 -18.59 -15.96 -9.83
CA VAL A 414 -17.62 -17.01 -10.16
C VAL A 414 -16.87 -16.65 -11.44
N SER A 415 -17.58 -16.29 -12.51
CA SER A 415 -16.98 -15.84 -13.77
C SER A 415 -16.05 -14.64 -13.60
N LEU A 416 -16.47 -13.62 -12.85
CA LEU A 416 -15.62 -12.45 -12.57
C LEU A 416 -14.40 -12.81 -11.72
N MET A 417 -14.55 -13.72 -10.76
CA MET A 417 -13.45 -14.16 -9.90
C MET A 417 -12.41 -14.97 -10.69
N VAL A 418 -12.81 -15.74 -11.72
CA VAL A 418 -11.84 -16.37 -12.65
C VAL A 418 -10.92 -15.31 -13.27
N LEU A 419 -11.48 -14.20 -13.75
CA LEU A 419 -10.69 -13.10 -14.33
C LEU A 419 -9.81 -12.42 -13.28
N VAL A 420 -10.32 -12.21 -12.05
CA VAL A 420 -9.53 -11.64 -10.96
C VAL A 420 -8.30 -12.48 -10.68
N LEU A 421 -8.45 -13.80 -10.49
CA LEU A 421 -7.31 -14.66 -10.20
C LEU A 421 -6.36 -14.76 -11.39
N ALA A 422 -6.87 -14.90 -12.61
CA ALA A 422 -6.07 -14.96 -13.83
C ALA A 422 -5.20 -13.70 -14.03
N ARG A 423 -5.74 -12.51 -13.74
CA ARG A 423 -5.04 -11.22 -13.89
C ARG A 423 -4.20 -10.82 -12.68
N SER A 424 -4.42 -11.46 -11.52
CA SER A 424 -3.67 -11.17 -10.27
C SER A 424 -2.20 -11.61 -10.32
N SER A 425 -1.88 -12.64 -11.12
CA SER A 425 -0.54 -13.25 -11.17
C SER A 425 0.00 -13.69 -9.80
N LEU A 426 -0.88 -14.13 -8.89
CA LEU A 426 -0.49 -14.62 -7.56
C LEU A 426 0.06 -16.05 -7.64
N GLU A 427 1.25 -16.27 -7.04
CA GLU A 427 1.95 -17.56 -7.08
C GLU A 427 1.34 -18.61 -6.13
N ASN A 428 1.00 -18.22 -4.89
CA ASN A 428 0.68 -19.15 -3.80
C ASN A 428 -0.83 -19.24 -3.48
N LEU A 429 -1.69 -19.22 -4.50
CA LEU A 429 -3.15 -19.13 -4.34
C LEU A 429 -3.78 -20.30 -3.57
N ASP A 430 -3.25 -21.51 -3.74
CA ASP A 430 -3.74 -22.70 -3.06
C ASP A 430 -3.32 -22.70 -1.59
N SER A 431 -2.08 -22.27 -1.31
CA SER A 431 -1.62 -21.99 0.05
C SER A 431 -2.44 -20.88 0.72
N GLU A 432 -2.78 -19.80 0.02
CA GLU A 432 -3.64 -18.72 0.55
C GLU A 432 -5.03 -19.25 0.95
N LEU A 433 -5.69 -19.98 0.04
CA LEU A 433 -6.99 -20.59 0.32
C LEU A 433 -6.91 -21.54 1.50
N PHE A 434 -5.91 -22.43 1.52
CA PHE A 434 -5.72 -23.37 2.62
C PHE A 434 -5.49 -22.64 3.93
N TYR A 435 -4.66 -21.60 3.93
CA TYR A 435 -4.29 -20.86 5.12
C TYR A 435 -5.51 -20.19 5.76
N ILE A 436 -6.29 -19.46 4.94
CA ILE A 436 -7.51 -18.80 5.39
C ILE A 436 -8.55 -19.81 5.87
N LYS A 437 -8.72 -20.92 5.15
CA LYS A 437 -9.76 -21.91 5.44
C LYS A 437 -9.51 -22.72 6.71
N ASN A 438 -8.24 -23.00 7.04
CA ASN A 438 -7.89 -23.96 8.09
C ASN A 438 -7.23 -23.35 9.33
N PHE A 439 -6.57 -22.18 9.23
CA PHE A 439 -5.97 -21.50 10.39
C PHE A 439 -6.83 -20.34 10.92
N THR A 440 -8.06 -20.19 10.44
CA THR A 440 -9.00 -19.21 11.00
C THR A 440 -9.78 -19.83 12.15
N TYR A 441 -10.08 -19.03 13.17
CA TYR A 441 -11.02 -19.41 14.23
C TYR A 441 -12.48 -19.22 13.79
N ARG A 442 -12.74 -18.38 12.78
CA ARG A 442 -14.11 -18.09 12.32
C ARG A 442 -14.72 -19.32 11.67
N GLU A 443 -16.03 -19.51 11.82
CA GLU A 443 -16.73 -20.59 11.13
C GLU A 443 -16.63 -20.41 9.61
N THR A 444 -16.02 -21.40 8.93
CA THR A 444 -15.84 -21.41 7.47
C THR A 444 -16.95 -22.15 6.72
N GLY A 445 -17.87 -22.78 7.46
CA GLY A 445 -18.96 -23.58 6.88
C GLY A 445 -20.25 -22.80 6.58
N SER A 446 -20.37 -21.55 7.05
CA SER A 446 -21.58 -20.73 6.90
C SER A 446 -21.23 -19.23 6.78
N GLY A 447 -22.20 -18.40 6.38
CA GLY A 447 -22.04 -16.96 6.27
C GLY A 447 -21.22 -16.48 5.05
N THR A 448 -20.85 -15.19 5.07
CA THR A 448 -20.17 -14.50 3.96
C THR A 448 -18.77 -15.06 3.70
N LEU A 449 -18.03 -15.44 4.76
CA LEU A 449 -16.72 -16.05 4.65
C LEU A 449 -16.79 -17.46 4.03
N GLY A 450 -17.74 -18.29 4.46
CA GLY A 450 -17.91 -19.62 3.87
C GLY A 450 -18.26 -19.55 2.38
N TYR A 451 -19.15 -18.63 2.00
CA TYR A 451 -19.45 -18.36 0.61
C TYR A 451 -18.23 -17.89 -0.19
N ALA A 452 -17.42 -16.99 0.38
CA ALA A 452 -16.19 -16.50 -0.24
C ALA A 452 -15.18 -17.63 -0.52
N LEU A 453 -14.95 -18.49 0.47
CA LEU A 453 -14.02 -19.61 0.38
C LEU A 453 -14.48 -20.67 -0.61
N LEU A 454 -15.77 -21.03 -0.60
CA LEU A 454 -16.34 -21.96 -1.57
C LEU A 454 -16.26 -21.42 -3.00
N THR A 455 -16.50 -20.11 -3.18
CA THR A 455 -16.35 -19.46 -4.48
C THR A 455 -14.90 -19.52 -4.96
N LEU A 456 -13.94 -19.17 -4.10
CA LEU A 456 -12.51 -19.24 -4.43
C LEU A 456 -12.06 -20.67 -4.76
N GLU A 457 -12.48 -21.66 -3.95
CA GLU A 457 -12.18 -23.08 -4.16
C GLU A 457 -12.74 -23.59 -5.50
N GLY A 458 -13.99 -23.27 -5.83
CA GLY A 458 -14.61 -23.61 -7.10
C GLY A 458 -13.91 -22.96 -8.30
N VAL A 459 -13.49 -21.70 -8.17
CA VAL A 459 -12.76 -20.97 -9.21
C VAL A 459 -11.37 -21.57 -9.43
N LEU A 460 -10.62 -21.90 -8.38
CA LEU A 460 -9.31 -22.56 -8.52
C LEU A 460 -9.42 -23.92 -9.20
N TYR A 461 -10.46 -24.69 -8.86
CA TYR A 461 -10.76 -25.95 -9.54
C TYR A 461 -11.08 -25.73 -11.03
N HIS A 462 -11.93 -24.75 -11.36
CA HIS A 462 -12.26 -24.42 -12.74
C HIS A 462 -11.02 -24.00 -13.55
N ILE A 463 -10.15 -23.14 -12.99
CA ILE A 463 -8.91 -22.68 -13.66
C ILE A 463 -8.01 -23.86 -14.03
N THR A 464 -7.91 -24.86 -13.15
CA THR A 464 -7.02 -26.02 -13.33
C THR A 464 -7.58 -27.10 -14.24
N HIS A 465 -8.92 -27.26 -14.31
CA HIS A 465 -9.54 -28.40 -14.99
C HIS A 465 -10.36 -28.04 -16.25
N GLU A 466 -10.88 -26.81 -16.37
CA GLU A 466 -11.92 -26.48 -17.35
C GLU A 466 -11.63 -25.15 -18.10
N THR A 467 -10.43 -25.03 -18.71
CA THR A 467 -10.01 -23.76 -19.35
C THR A 467 -9.55 -23.86 -20.81
N ASP A 468 -9.64 -25.01 -21.48
CA ASP A 468 -9.06 -25.19 -22.83
C ASP A 468 -9.50 -24.10 -23.84
N LYS A 469 -10.80 -23.77 -23.87
CA LYS A 469 -11.34 -22.70 -24.72
C LYS A 469 -10.81 -21.31 -24.32
N LEU A 470 -10.69 -21.06 -23.03
CA LEU A 470 -10.16 -19.80 -22.50
C LEU A 470 -8.67 -19.64 -22.80
N VAL A 471 -7.90 -20.74 -22.81
CA VAL A 471 -6.48 -20.74 -23.18
C VAL A 471 -6.31 -20.40 -24.67
N GLU A 472 -7.15 -20.96 -25.54
CA GLU A 472 -7.17 -20.62 -26.97
C GLU A 472 -7.47 -19.13 -27.19
N LEU A 473 -8.51 -18.60 -26.55
CA LEU A 473 -8.89 -17.18 -26.64
C LEU A 473 -7.81 -16.26 -26.05
N SER A 474 -7.25 -16.60 -24.89
CA SER A 474 -6.15 -15.86 -24.26
C SER A 474 -4.92 -15.75 -25.17
N SER A 475 -4.56 -16.86 -25.83
CA SER A 475 -3.43 -16.90 -26.77
C SER A 475 -3.72 -16.09 -28.03
N ALA A 476 -4.96 -16.16 -28.54
CA ALA A 476 -5.40 -15.39 -29.70
C ALA A 476 -5.43 -13.87 -29.42
N ASN A 477 -5.89 -13.47 -28.24
CA ASN A 477 -5.89 -12.08 -27.78
C ASN A 477 -4.44 -11.56 -27.67
N GLU A 478 -3.54 -12.30 -27.01
CA GLU A 478 -2.12 -11.92 -26.89
C GLU A 478 -1.49 -11.73 -28.27
N ALA A 479 -1.69 -12.71 -29.16
CA ALA A 479 -1.14 -12.66 -30.50
C ALA A 479 -1.71 -11.50 -31.33
N LEU A 480 -3.01 -11.18 -31.18
CA LEU A 480 -3.62 -10.00 -31.80
C LEU A 480 -2.95 -8.72 -31.30
N TRP A 481 -2.85 -8.54 -29.99
CA TRP A 481 -2.29 -7.33 -29.39
C TRP A 481 -0.81 -7.14 -29.78
N ASP A 482 -0.05 -8.23 -29.85
CA ASP A 482 1.34 -8.19 -30.29
C ASP A 482 1.45 -7.85 -31.79
N ALA A 483 0.60 -8.43 -32.63
CA ALA A 483 0.54 -8.08 -34.06
C ALA A 483 0.17 -6.60 -34.28
N ILE A 484 -0.71 -6.04 -33.44
CA ILE A 484 -1.05 -4.61 -33.47
C ILE A 484 0.19 -3.76 -33.15
N LYS A 485 0.97 -4.16 -32.14
CA LYS A 485 2.18 -3.43 -31.70
C LYS A 485 3.34 -3.55 -32.70
N ASP A 486 3.52 -4.70 -33.35
CA ASP A 486 4.63 -4.95 -34.29
C ASP A 486 4.44 -4.25 -35.66
N LYS A 487 3.20 -3.85 -36.00
CA LYS A 487 2.83 -3.11 -37.23
C LYS A 487 3.06 -3.84 -38.56
N ARG A 488 3.55 -5.08 -38.55
CA ARG A 488 3.82 -5.87 -39.76
C ARG A 488 2.68 -6.87 -40.01
N ASP A 489 2.32 -7.02 -41.28
CA ASP A 489 1.44 -8.08 -41.79
C ASP A 489 0.12 -8.31 -41.03
N PHE A 490 -0.47 -7.25 -40.44
CA PHE A 490 -1.71 -7.34 -39.65
C PHE A 490 -2.86 -8.03 -40.41
N SER A 491 -3.00 -7.78 -41.72
CA SER A 491 -4.04 -8.40 -42.53
C SER A 491 -3.92 -9.93 -42.59
N ALA A 492 -2.70 -10.48 -42.66
CA ALA A 492 -2.49 -11.92 -42.64
C ALA A 492 -2.82 -12.51 -41.26
N HIS A 493 -2.49 -11.77 -40.19
CA HIS A 493 -2.86 -12.15 -38.82
C HIS A 493 -4.38 -12.20 -38.63
N MET A 494 -5.12 -11.20 -39.16
CA MET A 494 -6.58 -11.20 -39.10
C MET A 494 -7.19 -12.44 -39.75
N GLU A 495 -6.73 -12.82 -40.94
CA GLU A 495 -7.23 -14.02 -41.63
C GLU A 495 -6.87 -15.30 -40.87
N THR A 496 -5.68 -15.34 -40.25
CA THR A 496 -5.28 -16.45 -39.37
C THR A 496 -6.26 -16.59 -38.21
N VAL A 497 -6.55 -15.50 -37.49
CA VAL A 497 -7.50 -15.50 -36.36
C VAL A 497 -8.90 -15.93 -36.79
N LYS A 498 -9.43 -15.39 -37.90
CA LYS A 498 -10.75 -15.76 -38.43
C LYS A 498 -10.87 -17.25 -38.81
N SER A 499 -9.76 -17.84 -39.27
CA SER A 499 -9.73 -19.25 -39.69
C SER A 499 -9.51 -20.23 -38.54
N ALA A 500 -8.75 -19.82 -37.52
CA ALA A 500 -8.30 -20.69 -36.45
C ALA A 500 -9.20 -20.65 -35.20
N VAL A 501 -9.86 -19.50 -34.94
CA VAL A 501 -10.62 -19.27 -33.71
C VAL A 501 -12.11 -19.23 -34.01
N HIS A 502 -12.90 -20.06 -33.32
CA HIS A 502 -14.35 -20.11 -33.53
C HIS A 502 -15.05 -18.78 -33.20
N ASP A 503 -14.69 -18.16 -32.07
CA ASP A 503 -15.23 -16.86 -31.62
C ASP A 503 -14.24 -15.72 -31.91
N TRP A 504 -13.82 -15.60 -33.17
CA TRP A 504 -12.84 -14.61 -33.59
C TRP A 504 -13.34 -13.16 -33.42
N GLN A 505 -14.66 -12.92 -33.42
CA GLN A 505 -15.23 -11.59 -33.23
C GLN A 505 -14.87 -11.03 -31.85
N SER A 506 -14.99 -11.85 -30.79
CA SER A 506 -14.64 -11.42 -29.44
C SER A 506 -13.15 -11.13 -29.31
N VAL A 507 -12.29 -11.85 -30.05
CA VAL A 507 -10.84 -11.57 -30.09
C VAL A 507 -10.57 -10.16 -30.63
N PHE A 508 -11.25 -9.72 -31.70
CA PHE A 508 -11.09 -8.36 -32.22
C PHE A 508 -11.73 -7.27 -31.34
N GLN A 509 -12.63 -7.63 -30.44
CA GLN A 509 -13.21 -6.73 -29.43
C GLN A 509 -12.49 -6.78 -28.07
N SER A 510 -11.50 -7.67 -27.94
CA SER A 510 -10.81 -7.92 -26.68
C SER A 510 -10.12 -6.66 -26.14
N ARG A 511 -10.14 -6.53 -24.81
CA ARG A 511 -9.44 -5.47 -24.08
C ARG A 511 -8.23 -6.07 -23.36
N THR A 512 -7.15 -5.31 -23.35
CA THR A 512 -5.97 -5.62 -22.56
C THR A 512 -6.28 -5.53 -21.06
N SER A 513 -5.39 -6.02 -20.21
CA SER A 513 -5.50 -5.86 -18.76
C SER A 513 -5.42 -4.39 -18.29
N SER A 514 -4.93 -3.48 -19.13
CA SER A 514 -4.97 -2.01 -18.96
C SER A 514 -6.29 -1.37 -19.41
N GLY A 515 -7.26 -2.18 -19.87
CA GLY A 515 -8.54 -1.69 -20.35
C GLY A 515 -8.49 -1.08 -21.75
N GLU A 516 -7.42 -1.28 -22.52
CA GLU A 516 -7.33 -0.78 -23.90
C GLU A 516 -7.95 -1.81 -24.85
N SER A 517 -8.97 -1.41 -25.62
CA SER A 517 -9.49 -2.26 -26.68
C SER A 517 -8.44 -2.50 -27.77
N ALA A 518 -8.60 -3.56 -28.57
CA ALA A 518 -7.75 -3.78 -29.74
C ALA A 518 -7.72 -2.56 -30.70
N LEU A 519 -8.85 -1.86 -30.88
CA LEU A 519 -8.92 -0.67 -31.72
C LEU A 519 -8.17 0.52 -31.08
N MET A 520 -8.33 0.72 -29.77
CA MET A 520 -7.58 1.74 -29.02
C MET A 520 -6.07 1.49 -29.09
N LEU A 521 -5.66 0.24 -28.87
CA LEU A 521 -4.26 -0.18 -28.97
C LEU A 521 -3.69 0.07 -30.37
N ALA A 522 -4.49 -0.14 -31.43
CA ALA A 522 -4.09 0.14 -32.81
C ALA A 522 -3.88 1.63 -33.08
N VAL A 523 -4.77 2.48 -32.53
CA VAL A 523 -4.66 3.94 -32.60
C VAL A 523 -3.41 4.42 -31.86
N GLN A 524 -3.21 4.01 -30.60
CA GLN A 524 -2.05 4.41 -29.79
C GLN A 524 -0.73 3.91 -30.38
N SER A 525 -0.75 2.70 -30.96
CA SER A 525 0.40 2.15 -31.67
C SER A 525 0.66 2.83 -33.02
N GLN A 526 -0.24 3.71 -33.50
CA GLN A 526 -0.18 4.31 -34.84
C GLN A 526 -0.06 3.26 -35.94
N ASN A 527 -0.77 2.14 -35.79
CA ASN A 527 -0.79 1.05 -36.77
C ASN A 527 -1.97 1.27 -37.73
N LEU A 528 -1.69 1.97 -38.83
CA LEU A 528 -2.70 2.32 -39.83
C LEU A 528 -3.44 1.10 -40.39
N LEU A 529 -2.71 0.02 -40.69
CA LEU A 529 -3.28 -1.21 -41.23
C LEU A 529 -4.21 -1.89 -40.24
N ALA A 530 -3.87 -1.86 -38.94
CA ALA A 530 -4.73 -2.41 -37.90
C ALA A 530 -6.01 -1.60 -37.71
N VAL A 531 -5.91 -0.27 -37.66
CA VAL A 531 -7.09 0.60 -37.58
C VAL A 531 -8.00 0.37 -38.80
N GLN A 532 -7.44 0.35 -40.00
CA GLN A 532 -8.20 0.10 -41.22
C GLN A 532 -8.87 -1.29 -41.23
N GLY A 533 -8.12 -2.34 -40.88
CA GLY A 533 -8.61 -3.71 -40.85
C GLY A 533 -9.73 -3.92 -39.84
N LEU A 534 -9.59 -3.37 -38.63
CA LEU A 534 -10.61 -3.45 -37.59
C LEU A 534 -11.86 -2.64 -37.95
N LEU A 535 -11.72 -1.40 -38.42
CA LEU A 535 -12.86 -0.57 -38.86
C LEU A 535 -13.57 -1.12 -40.10
N ALA A 536 -12.96 -2.04 -40.86
CA ALA A 536 -13.58 -2.72 -41.98
C ALA A 536 -14.53 -3.87 -41.57
N LEU A 537 -14.70 -4.13 -40.27
CA LEU A 537 -15.61 -5.14 -39.72
C LEU A 537 -16.85 -4.47 -39.09
N PRO A 538 -17.86 -4.05 -39.88
CA PRO A 538 -18.99 -3.26 -39.35
C PRO A 538 -19.86 -4.00 -38.32
N ASP A 539 -19.96 -5.32 -38.43
CA ASP A 539 -20.72 -6.15 -37.47
C ASP A 539 -20.00 -6.31 -36.12
N VAL A 540 -18.68 -6.05 -36.08
CA VAL A 540 -17.84 -6.17 -34.89
C VAL A 540 -17.53 -4.79 -34.29
N MET A 541 -17.09 -3.86 -35.13
CA MET A 541 -16.82 -2.47 -34.77
C MET A 541 -18.04 -1.61 -35.10
N THR A 542 -19.13 -1.83 -34.35
CA THR A 542 -20.36 -1.07 -34.51
C THR A 542 -20.16 0.40 -34.13
N THR A 543 -21.07 1.28 -34.56
CA THR A 543 -21.08 2.69 -34.16
C THR A 543 -21.07 2.84 -32.64
N GLU A 544 -21.92 2.09 -31.92
CA GLU A 544 -21.97 2.10 -30.46
C GLU A 544 -20.64 1.68 -29.83
N TYR A 545 -19.96 0.69 -30.42
CA TYR A 545 -18.64 0.26 -29.98
C TYR A 545 -17.63 1.41 -30.08
N ILE A 546 -17.54 2.07 -31.23
CA ILE A 546 -16.59 3.17 -31.49
C ILE A 546 -16.87 4.36 -30.54
N LEU A 547 -18.14 4.70 -30.32
CA LEU A 547 -18.53 5.83 -29.48
C LEU A 547 -18.25 5.60 -27.98
N SER A 548 -18.42 4.37 -27.52
CA SER A 548 -18.20 4.00 -26.12
C SER A 548 -16.74 3.63 -25.79
N ASP A 549 -15.88 3.45 -26.79
CA ASP A 549 -14.51 2.99 -26.59
C ASP A 549 -13.60 4.07 -25.99
N LYS A 550 -13.19 3.82 -24.74
CA LYS A 550 -12.38 4.71 -23.93
C LYS A 550 -11.36 3.91 -23.12
N THR A 551 -10.23 4.53 -22.84
CA THR A 551 -9.28 4.05 -21.83
C THR A 551 -9.81 4.27 -20.41
N ASP A 552 -9.14 3.70 -19.40
CA ASP A 552 -9.43 3.96 -17.99
C ASP A 552 -9.37 5.46 -17.65
N ASP A 553 -8.47 6.20 -18.31
CA ASP A 553 -8.28 7.65 -18.23
C ASP A 553 -9.38 8.46 -18.94
N GLN A 554 -10.44 7.80 -19.43
CA GLN A 554 -11.56 8.40 -20.19
C GLN A 554 -11.16 8.95 -21.56
N THR A 555 -9.97 8.64 -22.06
CA THR A 555 -9.53 9.07 -23.40
C THR A 555 -10.28 8.30 -24.49
N THR A 556 -10.98 9.02 -25.36
CA THR A 556 -11.68 8.44 -26.53
C THR A 556 -10.71 8.07 -27.65
N LEU A 557 -11.16 7.23 -28.59
CA LEU A 557 -10.38 6.87 -29.78
C LEU A 557 -9.89 8.10 -30.55
N LEU A 558 -10.76 9.09 -30.77
CA LEU A 558 -10.38 10.31 -31.49
C LEU A 558 -9.36 11.14 -30.70
N LEU A 559 -9.51 11.26 -29.38
CA LEU A 559 -8.55 11.97 -28.54
C LEU A 559 -7.15 11.33 -28.64
N ALA A 560 -7.07 10.01 -28.52
CA ALA A 560 -5.81 9.27 -28.66
C ALA A 560 -5.19 9.47 -30.07
N ALA A 561 -6.03 9.43 -31.11
CA ALA A 561 -5.58 9.68 -32.49
C ALA A 561 -5.03 11.10 -32.67
N VAL A 562 -5.72 12.11 -32.15
CA VAL A 562 -5.29 13.52 -32.22
C VAL A 562 -3.98 13.73 -31.47
N GLN A 563 -3.84 13.18 -30.26
CA GLN A 563 -2.59 13.24 -29.49
C GLN A 563 -1.41 12.61 -30.26
N SER A 564 -1.65 11.56 -31.03
CA SER A 564 -0.62 10.93 -31.86
C SER A 564 -0.18 11.78 -33.06
N GLY A 565 -1.01 12.74 -33.50
CA GLY A 565 -0.77 13.56 -34.68
C GLY A 565 -0.83 12.80 -36.03
N ASN A 566 -1.27 11.54 -36.03
CA ASN A 566 -1.33 10.72 -37.24
C ASN A 566 -2.55 11.12 -38.11
N LYS A 567 -2.27 11.82 -39.21
CA LYS A 567 -3.29 12.41 -40.08
C LYS A 567 -4.24 11.38 -40.68
N GLU A 568 -3.72 10.25 -41.12
CA GLU A 568 -4.50 9.18 -41.75
C GLU A 568 -5.48 8.54 -40.76
N ILE A 569 -5.01 8.21 -39.55
CA ILE A 569 -5.86 7.64 -38.49
C ILE A 569 -6.93 8.63 -38.05
N ILE A 570 -6.57 9.90 -37.84
CA ILE A 570 -7.52 10.95 -37.48
C ILE A 570 -8.63 11.07 -38.53
N ASN A 571 -8.27 11.09 -39.82
CA ASN A 571 -9.25 11.23 -40.89
C ASN A 571 -10.20 10.02 -40.97
N MET A 572 -9.69 8.79 -40.85
CA MET A 572 -10.54 7.58 -40.85
C MET A 572 -11.56 7.59 -39.72
N LEU A 573 -11.16 8.01 -38.51
CA LEU A 573 -12.10 8.11 -37.39
C LEU A 573 -13.11 9.23 -37.60
N LEU A 574 -12.67 10.40 -38.10
CA LEU A 574 -13.59 11.50 -38.41
C LEU A 574 -14.58 11.14 -39.53
N GLU A 575 -14.20 10.34 -40.52
CA GLU A 575 -15.11 9.85 -41.56
C GLU A 575 -16.24 9.02 -40.95
N ARG A 576 -15.95 8.18 -39.95
CA ARG A 576 -16.97 7.42 -39.21
C ARG A 576 -17.86 8.33 -38.34
N LEU A 577 -17.29 9.37 -37.74
CA LEU A 577 -18.04 10.29 -36.90
C LEU A 577 -18.94 11.23 -37.72
N ASP A 578 -18.55 11.58 -38.94
CA ASP A 578 -19.35 12.39 -39.86
C ASP A 578 -20.66 11.69 -40.29
N GLU A 579 -20.71 10.35 -40.24
CA GLU A 579 -21.91 9.55 -40.55
C GLU A 579 -23.00 9.69 -39.45
N LEU A 580 -22.66 10.25 -38.29
CA LEU A 580 -23.56 10.34 -37.14
C LEU A 580 -24.46 11.58 -37.19
N PRO A 581 -25.63 11.55 -36.54
CA PRO A 581 -26.43 12.75 -36.32
C PRO A 581 -25.64 13.84 -35.57
N ASP A 582 -25.91 15.11 -35.88
CA ASP A 582 -25.23 16.29 -35.28
C ASP A 582 -25.25 16.27 -33.73
N GLU A 583 -26.34 15.80 -33.14
CA GLU A 583 -26.48 15.65 -31.68
C GLU A 583 -25.46 14.66 -31.08
N GLN A 584 -25.30 13.48 -31.70
CA GLN A 584 -24.33 12.48 -31.25
C GLN A 584 -22.88 12.93 -31.50
N GLN A 585 -22.64 13.66 -32.59
CA GLN A 585 -21.33 14.28 -32.83
C GLN A 585 -20.99 15.27 -31.71
N ARG A 586 -21.91 16.17 -31.36
CA ARG A 586 -21.74 17.13 -30.26
C ARG A 586 -21.44 16.43 -28.94
N GLU A 587 -22.19 15.39 -28.62
CA GLU A 587 -21.95 14.59 -27.42
C GLU A 587 -20.54 13.97 -27.43
N TYR A 588 -20.15 13.35 -28.54
CA TYR A 588 -18.85 12.67 -28.63
C TYR A 588 -17.66 13.65 -28.57
N PHE A 589 -17.73 14.78 -29.27
CA PHE A 589 -16.68 15.80 -29.25
C PHE A 589 -16.58 16.55 -27.92
N ALA A 590 -17.67 16.54 -27.13
CA ALA A 590 -17.69 17.11 -25.79
C ALA A 590 -17.05 16.22 -24.72
N TYR A 591 -16.75 14.95 -25.00
CA TYR A 591 -16.12 14.06 -24.03
C TYR A 591 -14.80 14.62 -23.48
N GLU A 592 -14.59 14.38 -22.20
CA GLU A 592 -13.44 14.81 -21.42
C GLU A 592 -12.64 13.61 -20.93
N ASP A 593 -11.33 13.74 -20.92
CA ASP A 593 -10.45 12.80 -20.23
C ASP A 593 -10.43 13.04 -18.70
N GLN A 594 -9.66 12.22 -17.97
CA GLN A 594 -9.48 12.34 -16.53
C GLN A 594 -8.96 13.72 -16.06
N TRP A 595 -8.34 14.50 -16.93
CA TRP A 595 -7.84 15.85 -16.65
C TRP A 595 -8.84 16.93 -17.07
N LYS A 596 -10.10 16.57 -17.36
CA LYS A 596 -11.16 17.46 -17.85
C LYS A 596 -10.82 18.13 -19.18
N ARG A 597 -9.98 17.50 -20.01
CA ARG A 597 -9.62 18.03 -21.33
C ARG A 597 -10.50 17.40 -22.41
N SER A 598 -11.17 18.27 -23.14
CA SER A 598 -11.88 17.93 -24.38
C SER A 598 -10.97 17.91 -25.60
N LEU A 599 -11.51 17.50 -26.76
CA LEU A 599 -10.82 17.54 -28.06
C LEU A 599 -10.12 18.87 -28.32
N GLY A 600 -10.78 19.98 -27.98
CA GLY A 600 -10.26 21.34 -28.16
C GLY A 600 -8.87 21.55 -27.54
N HIS A 601 -8.61 20.94 -26.37
CA HIS A 601 -7.35 21.09 -25.67
C HIS A 601 -6.18 20.42 -26.39
N TYR A 602 -6.45 19.47 -27.29
CA TYR A 602 -5.43 18.70 -28.01
C TYR A 602 -5.27 19.10 -29.47
N LEU A 603 -6.06 20.07 -29.98
CA LEU A 603 -6.05 20.47 -31.39
C LEU A 603 -4.71 21.04 -31.89
N PHE A 604 -3.82 21.44 -30.99
CA PHE A 604 -2.46 21.82 -31.37
C PHE A 604 -1.65 20.66 -31.98
N HIS A 605 -2.03 19.39 -31.74
CA HIS A 605 -1.43 18.24 -32.43
C HIS A 605 -1.98 18.04 -33.85
N ALA A 606 -3.18 18.56 -34.15
CA ALA A 606 -3.83 18.43 -35.45
C ALA A 606 -4.48 19.76 -35.92
N PRO A 607 -3.69 20.82 -36.22
CA PRO A 607 -4.27 22.12 -36.56
C PRO A 607 -5.22 22.08 -37.78
N TRP A 608 -4.97 21.19 -38.74
CA TRP A 608 -5.74 21.11 -39.99
C TRP A 608 -7.21 20.67 -39.78
N ILE A 609 -7.54 19.99 -38.66
CA ILE A 609 -8.92 19.58 -38.39
C ILE A 609 -9.74 20.67 -37.70
N ILE A 610 -9.13 21.76 -37.20
CA ILE A 610 -9.83 22.83 -36.46
C ILE A 610 -11.01 23.39 -37.28
N LYS A 611 -10.84 23.57 -38.59
CA LYS A 611 -11.93 24.04 -39.47
C LYS A 611 -13.11 23.08 -39.57
N ARG A 612 -12.85 21.77 -39.38
CA ARG A 612 -13.86 20.72 -39.47
C ARG A 612 -14.59 20.51 -38.14
N VAL A 613 -13.86 20.54 -37.03
CA VAL A 613 -14.41 20.19 -35.70
C VAL A 613 -14.62 21.38 -34.76
N GLY A 614 -14.14 22.57 -35.13
CA GLY A 614 -14.10 23.75 -34.24
C GLY A 614 -15.46 24.25 -33.76
N SER A 615 -16.53 24.01 -34.54
CA SER A 615 -17.92 24.31 -34.17
C SER A 615 -18.51 23.37 -33.11
N TYR A 616 -17.89 22.20 -32.89
CA TYR A 616 -18.27 21.25 -31.84
C TYR A 616 -17.50 21.47 -30.54
N VAL A 617 -16.43 22.28 -30.56
CA VAL A 617 -15.56 22.50 -29.41
C VAL A 617 -16.13 23.60 -28.52
N ASP A 618 -16.38 23.29 -27.25
CA ASP A 618 -16.55 24.31 -26.22
C ASP A 618 -15.19 24.94 -25.89
N TRP A 619 -14.94 26.11 -26.48
CA TRP A 619 -13.71 26.89 -26.31
C TRP A 619 -13.55 27.54 -24.93
N ASN A 620 -14.59 27.50 -24.09
CA ASN A 620 -14.60 28.04 -22.73
C ASN A 620 -14.47 26.95 -21.66
N LYS A 621 -14.55 25.68 -22.06
CA LYS A 621 -14.37 24.55 -21.16
C LYS A 621 -12.99 24.58 -20.52
N LYS A 622 -12.91 24.43 -19.20
CA LYS A 622 -11.65 24.44 -18.45
C LYS A 622 -11.20 23.04 -18.02
N ASP A 623 -9.93 22.75 -18.24
CA ASP A 623 -9.26 21.57 -17.69
C ASP A 623 -9.03 21.68 -16.17
N ILE A 624 -8.45 20.66 -15.54
CA ILE A 624 -8.12 20.69 -14.10
C ILE A 624 -7.17 21.83 -13.69
N ASN A 625 -6.43 22.42 -14.64
CA ASN A 625 -5.55 23.56 -14.42
C ASN A 625 -6.23 24.91 -14.73
N GLY A 626 -7.52 24.89 -15.08
CA GLY A 626 -8.27 26.08 -15.47
C GLY A 626 -8.01 26.54 -16.91
N GLN A 627 -7.25 25.77 -17.69
CA GLN A 627 -6.89 26.15 -19.05
C GLN A 627 -8.02 25.78 -20.00
N THR A 628 -8.35 26.69 -20.92
CA THR A 628 -9.32 26.43 -21.99
C THR A 628 -8.63 25.89 -23.25
N PRO A 629 -9.36 25.35 -24.24
CA PRO A 629 -8.80 25.03 -25.55
C PRO A 629 -8.00 26.17 -26.16
N LEU A 630 -8.56 27.40 -26.16
CA LEU A 630 -7.86 28.56 -26.71
C LEU A 630 -6.58 28.89 -25.92
N PHE A 631 -6.61 28.72 -24.60
CA PHE A 631 -5.43 28.88 -23.74
C PHE A 631 -4.35 27.85 -24.08
N ALA A 632 -4.73 26.59 -24.28
CA ALA A 632 -3.81 25.53 -24.68
C ALA A 632 -3.11 25.86 -26.01
N LEU A 633 -3.85 26.32 -27.02
CA LEU A 633 -3.28 26.76 -28.29
C LEU A 633 -2.28 27.92 -28.11
N CYS A 634 -2.63 28.94 -27.32
CA CYS A 634 -1.77 30.09 -27.03
C CYS A 634 -0.49 29.73 -26.27
N ARG A 635 -0.47 28.59 -25.58
CA ARG A 635 0.71 28.10 -24.85
C ARG A 635 1.71 27.38 -25.76
N CYS A 636 1.31 26.95 -26.96
CA CYS A 636 2.12 26.18 -27.90
C CYS A 636 3.04 27.05 -28.78
N TYR A 637 3.75 28.02 -28.19
CA TYR A 637 4.59 28.97 -28.94
C TYR A 637 5.79 28.33 -29.68
N ASP A 638 6.16 27.09 -29.34
CA ASP A 638 7.20 26.32 -30.02
C ASP A 638 6.66 25.48 -31.21
N HIS A 639 5.35 25.57 -31.51
CA HIS A 639 4.73 24.81 -32.59
C HIS A 639 5.19 25.31 -33.98
N PRO A 640 5.58 24.44 -34.93
CA PRO A 640 6.09 24.87 -36.24
C PRO A 640 5.16 25.78 -37.04
N GLN A 641 3.84 25.59 -36.88
CA GLN A 641 2.79 26.38 -37.53
C GLN A 641 2.03 27.26 -36.52
N TYR A 642 2.70 27.77 -35.48
CA TYR A 642 2.05 28.46 -34.35
C TYR A 642 1.10 29.59 -34.79
N HIS A 643 1.48 30.43 -35.75
CA HIS A 643 0.62 31.54 -36.17
C HIS A 643 -0.65 31.06 -36.88
N GLU A 644 -0.53 30.10 -37.79
CA GLU A 644 -1.67 29.48 -38.46
C GLU A 644 -2.59 28.77 -37.45
N LEU A 645 -2.01 28.02 -36.50
CA LEU A 645 -2.74 27.40 -35.39
C LEU A 645 -3.59 28.42 -34.62
N LEU A 646 -3.00 29.57 -34.27
CA LEU A 646 -3.75 30.65 -33.62
C LEU A 646 -4.83 31.24 -34.53
N ASP A 647 -4.56 31.47 -35.81
CA ASP A 647 -5.59 31.99 -36.73
C ASP A 647 -6.80 31.06 -36.77
N LEU A 648 -6.57 29.76 -36.92
CA LEU A 648 -7.62 28.75 -36.93
C LEU A 648 -8.37 28.70 -35.60
N GLY A 649 -7.66 28.71 -34.47
CA GLY A 649 -8.25 28.68 -33.13
C GLY A 649 -9.09 29.91 -32.81
N PHE A 650 -8.56 31.11 -33.05
CA PHE A 650 -9.31 32.36 -32.83
C PHE A 650 -10.50 32.49 -33.78
N GLN A 651 -10.38 32.03 -35.04
CA GLN A 651 -11.49 32.00 -35.97
C GLN A 651 -12.61 31.07 -35.47
N ALA A 652 -12.28 29.82 -35.14
CA ALA A 652 -13.25 28.85 -34.65
C ALA A 652 -13.91 29.30 -33.32
N TRP A 653 -13.12 29.87 -32.40
CA TRP A 653 -13.64 30.47 -31.17
C TRP A 653 -14.64 31.60 -31.46
N SER A 654 -14.30 32.48 -32.42
CA SER A 654 -15.15 33.61 -32.80
C SER A 654 -16.45 33.21 -33.46
N GLU A 655 -16.43 32.11 -34.23
CA GLU A 655 -17.62 31.57 -34.92
C GLU A 655 -18.53 30.80 -33.96
N ASN A 656 -17.98 30.19 -32.90
CA ASN A 656 -18.73 29.33 -31.97
C ASN A 656 -19.16 30.04 -30.67
N SER A 657 -18.55 31.16 -30.31
CA SER A 657 -18.79 31.83 -29.02
C SER A 657 -19.63 33.09 -29.20
N GLY A 658 -20.75 33.18 -28.48
CA GLY A 658 -21.64 34.35 -28.58
C GLY A 658 -20.99 35.65 -28.10
N LYS A 659 -20.25 35.62 -26.99
CA LYS A 659 -19.53 36.77 -26.44
C LYS A 659 -18.03 36.47 -26.42
N LEU A 660 -17.26 37.28 -27.15
CA LEU A 660 -15.80 37.14 -27.23
C LEU A 660 -15.14 37.85 -26.05
N ASP A 661 -15.12 37.17 -24.90
CA ASP A 661 -14.52 37.66 -23.67
C ASP A 661 -13.23 36.88 -23.34
N VAL A 662 -12.09 37.47 -23.66
CA VAL A 662 -10.77 36.89 -23.39
C VAL A 662 -10.48 36.65 -21.90
N LEU A 663 -11.27 37.24 -20.99
CA LEU A 663 -11.18 36.96 -19.55
C LEU A 663 -11.75 35.58 -19.19
N GLU A 664 -12.51 34.93 -20.07
CA GLU A 664 -12.95 33.54 -19.87
C GLU A 664 -11.76 32.56 -19.96
N HIS A 665 -10.67 32.98 -20.61
CA HIS A 665 -9.45 32.19 -20.82
C HIS A 665 -8.34 32.54 -19.82
N ILE A 666 -8.67 32.38 -18.53
CA ILE A 666 -7.75 32.54 -17.40
C ILE A 666 -7.57 31.21 -16.69
N ASP A 667 -6.31 30.81 -16.47
CA ASP A 667 -5.97 29.57 -15.75
C ASP A 667 -6.23 29.67 -14.24
N ASN A 668 -6.10 28.54 -13.52
CA ASN A 668 -6.29 28.50 -12.07
C ASN A 668 -5.22 29.26 -11.27
N ARG A 669 -4.25 29.91 -11.94
CA ARG A 669 -3.21 30.75 -11.33
C ARG A 669 -3.41 32.23 -11.65
N GLY A 670 -4.53 32.60 -12.24
CA GLY A 670 -4.84 33.96 -12.66
C GLY A 670 -4.08 34.43 -13.90
N ASN A 671 -3.38 33.55 -14.63
CA ASN A 671 -2.68 33.93 -15.85
C ASN A 671 -3.68 34.12 -16.99
N THR A 672 -3.66 35.30 -17.61
CA THR A 672 -4.36 35.58 -18.87
C THR A 672 -3.56 35.08 -20.08
N LEU A 673 -4.15 35.11 -21.28
CA LEU A 673 -3.44 34.81 -22.53
C LEU A 673 -2.18 35.68 -22.71
N LEU A 674 -2.22 36.94 -22.29
CA LEU A 674 -1.03 37.81 -22.34
C LEU A 674 0.11 37.25 -21.47
N HIS A 675 -0.15 36.67 -20.30
CA HIS A 675 0.92 36.14 -19.45
C HIS A 675 1.71 34.99 -20.09
N ILE A 676 1.07 34.18 -20.92
CA ILE A 676 1.66 32.94 -21.46
C ILE A 676 2.29 33.11 -22.83
N MET A 677 1.79 34.06 -23.64
CA MET A 677 2.25 34.25 -25.02
C MET A 677 3.59 34.98 -25.04
N LYS A 678 4.48 34.54 -25.95
CA LYS A 678 5.86 35.06 -26.05
C LYS A 678 6.11 35.91 -27.27
N ASP A 679 5.46 35.58 -28.38
CA ASP A 679 5.72 36.19 -29.67
C ASP A 679 4.86 37.45 -29.89
N ARG A 680 5.44 38.45 -30.57
CA ARG A 680 4.78 39.73 -30.85
C ARG A 680 3.53 39.58 -31.72
N GLN A 681 3.60 38.85 -32.82
CA GLN A 681 2.47 38.67 -33.74
C GLN A 681 1.31 37.95 -33.03
N ALA A 682 1.63 36.98 -32.20
CA ALA A 682 0.63 36.28 -31.39
C ALA A 682 -0.05 37.23 -30.40
N LEU A 683 0.71 38.08 -29.70
CA LEU A 683 0.17 39.09 -28.79
C LEU A 683 -0.69 40.14 -29.49
N GLU A 684 -0.29 40.58 -30.69
CA GLU A 684 -1.09 41.50 -31.51
C GLU A 684 -2.47 40.93 -31.83
N LYS A 685 -2.62 39.60 -31.97
CA LYS A 685 -3.93 38.96 -32.16
C LYS A 685 -4.81 39.10 -30.92
N VAL A 686 -4.28 38.80 -29.73
CA VAL A 686 -5.03 38.89 -28.47
C VAL A 686 -5.39 40.34 -28.13
N MET A 687 -4.51 41.29 -28.44
CA MET A 687 -4.77 42.72 -28.21
C MET A 687 -5.88 43.32 -29.08
N ARG A 688 -6.36 42.62 -30.12
CA ARG A 688 -7.56 43.05 -30.89
C ARG A 688 -8.84 42.93 -30.06
N TYR A 689 -8.82 42.12 -29.01
CA TYR A 689 -9.93 41.95 -28.08
C TYR A 689 -9.78 42.87 -26.88
N LYS A 690 -10.86 43.05 -26.12
CA LYS A 690 -10.83 43.86 -24.90
C LYS A 690 -10.02 43.14 -23.81
N VAL A 691 -8.75 43.55 -23.66
CA VAL A 691 -7.81 43.02 -22.66
C VAL A 691 -7.40 44.10 -21.67
N ASP A 692 -7.21 43.72 -20.42
CA ASP A 692 -6.47 44.52 -19.44
C ASP A 692 -4.98 44.12 -19.50
N VAL A 693 -4.14 45.03 -20.01
CA VAL A 693 -2.68 44.83 -20.12
C VAL A 693 -1.99 44.79 -18.76
N ASN A 694 -2.66 45.25 -17.69
CA ASN A 694 -2.14 45.29 -16.32
C ASN A 694 -2.74 44.22 -15.40
N TRP A 695 -3.49 43.27 -15.96
CA TRP A 695 -4.15 42.23 -15.17
C TRP A 695 -3.12 41.46 -14.32
N PRO A 696 -3.25 41.41 -13.00
CA PRO A 696 -2.34 40.63 -12.16
C PRO A 696 -2.78 39.16 -12.10
N ASN A 697 -1.82 38.24 -12.14
CA ASN A 697 -2.07 36.85 -11.76
C ASN A 697 -2.09 36.68 -10.22
N ASP A 698 -2.25 35.46 -9.71
CA ASP A 698 -2.36 35.19 -8.26
C ASP A 698 -1.11 35.61 -7.46
N ARG A 699 0.03 35.80 -8.13
CA ARG A 699 1.28 36.30 -7.52
C ARG A 699 1.43 37.83 -7.62
N GLY A 700 0.41 38.52 -8.12
CA GLY A 700 0.44 39.94 -8.42
C GLY A 700 1.24 40.28 -9.68
N LEU A 701 1.75 39.29 -10.42
CA LEU A 701 2.57 39.56 -11.60
C LEU A 701 1.68 39.99 -12.76
N THR A 702 2.03 41.10 -13.42
CA THR A 702 1.39 41.54 -14.67
C THR A 702 2.08 40.92 -15.90
N PRO A 703 1.47 40.95 -17.10
CA PRO A 703 2.14 40.55 -18.33
C PRO A 703 3.48 41.26 -18.55
N LEU A 704 3.56 42.56 -18.24
CA LEU A 704 4.80 43.34 -18.34
C LEU A 704 5.90 42.78 -17.44
N MET A 705 5.58 42.42 -16.19
CA MET A 705 6.54 41.83 -15.26
C MET A 705 7.04 40.46 -15.74
N ILE A 706 6.17 39.64 -16.32
CA ILE A 706 6.56 38.34 -16.91
C ILE A 706 7.52 38.57 -18.08
N TYR A 707 7.20 39.48 -18.99
CA TYR A 707 8.07 39.78 -20.12
C TYR A 707 9.39 40.39 -19.70
N SER A 708 9.38 41.26 -18.70
CA SER A 708 10.60 41.82 -18.11
C SER A 708 11.50 40.74 -17.51
N LYS A 709 10.92 39.83 -16.72
CA LYS A 709 11.64 38.69 -16.11
C LYS A 709 12.35 37.80 -17.11
N TYR A 710 11.73 37.59 -18.28
CA TYR A 710 12.23 36.69 -19.33
C TYR A 710 12.80 37.45 -20.55
N SER A 711 13.05 38.76 -20.42
CA SER A 711 13.66 39.62 -21.44
C SER A 711 12.96 39.55 -22.80
N ARG A 712 11.62 39.54 -22.82
CA ARG A 712 10.79 39.44 -24.03
C ARG A 712 10.61 40.82 -24.67
N MET A 713 11.67 41.29 -25.31
CA MET A 713 11.80 42.69 -25.68
C MET A 713 10.74 43.18 -26.70
N SER A 714 10.46 42.37 -27.72
CA SER A 714 9.40 42.65 -28.70
C SER A 714 8.00 42.75 -28.08
N ALA A 715 7.72 41.97 -27.04
CA ALA A 715 6.46 41.99 -26.30
C ALA A 715 6.34 43.22 -25.38
N ILE A 716 7.44 43.63 -24.72
CA ILE A 716 7.49 44.86 -23.92
C ILE A 716 7.23 46.09 -24.81
N LEU A 717 7.88 46.15 -25.97
CA LEU A 717 7.66 47.22 -26.95
C LEU A 717 6.24 47.25 -27.50
N LEU A 718 5.57 46.09 -27.59
CA LEU A 718 4.16 46.02 -27.98
C LEU A 718 3.25 46.54 -26.87
N LEU A 719 3.41 46.07 -25.63
CA LEU A 719 2.61 46.56 -24.49
C LEU A 719 2.73 48.08 -24.34
N ARG A 720 3.92 48.64 -24.62
CA ARG A 720 4.18 50.08 -24.57
C ARG A 720 3.28 50.91 -25.46
N GLN A 721 2.78 50.33 -26.56
CA GLN A 721 1.87 51.04 -27.46
C GLN A 721 0.49 51.24 -26.85
N ASN A 722 0.16 50.55 -25.75
CA ASN A 722 -1.11 50.70 -25.05
C ASN A 722 -1.03 51.85 -24.01
N PRO A 723 -1.84 52.92 -24.14
CA PRO A 723 -1.78 54.08 -23.25
C PRO A 723 -2.21 53.79 -21.82
N GLN A 724 -2.87 52.65 -21.57
CA GLN A 724 -3.29 52.24 -20.23
C GLN A 724 -2.22 51.44 -19.49
N LEU A 725 -1.06 51.17 -20.10
CA LEU A 725 -0.01 50.38 -19.45
C LEU A 725 0.53 51.09 -18.20
N ASP A 726 0.48 50.38 -17.07
CA ASP A 726 1.01 50.82 -15.78
C ASP A 726 2.34 50.09 -15.49
N ILE A 727 3.44 50.82 -15.62
CA ILE A 727 4.80 50.31 -15.43
C ILE A 727 5.19 50.26 -13.95
N GLU A 728 4.54 51.10 -13.14
CA GLU A 728 4.83 51.29 -11.71
C GLU A 728 4.06 50.30 -10.82
N ARG A 729 3.16 49.51 -11.41
CA ARG A 729 2.45 48.43 -10.70
C ARG A 729 3.45 47.44 -10.09
N THR A 730 3.15 46.97 -8.88
CA THR A 730 4.00 46.04 -8.13
C THR A 730 3.37 44.66 -7.98
N ASP A 731 4.20 43.61 -7.93
CA ASP A 731 3.76 42.27 -7.57
C ASP A 731 3.44 42.15 -6.05
N ASN A 732 3.04 40.96 -5.59
CA ASN A 732 2.73 40.74 -4.17
C ASN A 732 3.93 40.92 -3.23
N ARG A 733 5.16 41.04 -3.76
CA ARG A 733 6.38 41.33 -3.00
C ARG A 733 6.75 42.81 -3.02
N GLY A 734 5.96 43.65 -3.70
CA GLY A 734 6.24 45.06 -3.87
C GLY A 734 7.23 45.37 -5.00
N LEU A 735 7.53 44.42 -5.90
CA LEU A 735 8.49 44.62 -6.98
C LEU A 735 7.82 45.05 -8.29
N THR A 736 8.35 46.09 -8.92
CA THR A 736 7.96 46.60 -10.24
C THR A 736 8.52 45.75 -11.38
N ALA A 737 8.05 46.00 -12.62
CA ALA A 737 8.62 45.35 -13.79
C ALA A 737 10.12 45.67 -13.98
N LEU A 738 10.57 46.88 -13.61
CA LEU A 738 11.97 47.29 -13.68
C LEU A 738 12.84 46.47 -12.73
N GLU A 739 12.42 46.31 -11.47
CA GLU A 739 13.16 45.58 -10.44
C GLU A 739 13.23 44.07 -10.69
N ILE A 740 12.28 43.53 -11.46
CA ILE A 740 12.25 42.13 -11.88
C ILE A 740 13.17 41.86 -13.08
N ALA A 741 13.50 42.89 -13.87
CA ALA A 741 14.33 42.76 -15.07
C ALA A 741 15.74 42.28 -14.70
N LYS A 742 16.28 41.33 -15.47
CA LYS A 742 17.64 40.81 -15.28
C LYS A 742 18.60 41.22 -16.38
N ASP A 743 18.08 41.51 -17.56
CA ASP A 743 18.86 41.80 -18.74
C ASP A 743 19.13 43.31 -18.86
N PRO A 744 20.39 43.74 -19.13
CA PRO A 744 20.74 45.15 -19.23
C PRO A 744 19.96 45.96 -20.27
N GLN A 745 19.57 45.36 -21.40
CA GLN A 745 18.80 46.06 -22.43
C GLN A 745 17.35 46.27 -21.98
N THR A 746 16.78 45.26 -21.32
CA THR A 746 15.44 45.34 -20.71
C THR A 746 15.40 46.36 -19.57
N LEU A 747 16.42 46.36 -18.71
CA LEU A 747 16.61 47.39 -17.69
C LEU A 747 16.71 48.77 -18.33
N SER A 748 17.58 48.96 -19.32
CA SER A 748 17.71 50.25 -20.00
C SER A 748 16.42 50.72 -20.67
N LEU A 749 15.61 49.81 -21.23
CA LEU A 749 14.33 50.17 -21.82
C LEU A 749 13.32 50.64 -20.76
N LEU A 750 13.27 49.95 -19.62
CA LEU A 750 12.32 50.25 -18.54
C LEU A 750 12.78 51.46 -17.70
N ASP A 751 14.08 51.56 -17.41
CA ASP A 751 14.75 52.60 -16.60
C ASP A 751 14.83 53.93 -17.34
N GLY A 752 15.03 53.89 -18.66
CA GLY A 752 14.96 55.06 -19.53
C GLY A 752 13.57 55.70 -19.62
N LYS A 753 12.60 55.26 -18.79
CA LYS A 753 11.18 55.61 -18.80
C LYS A 753 10.67 55.90 -20.19
N PHE A 754 10.48 54.87 -21.04
CA PHE A 754 9.59 55.02 -22.21
C PHE A 754 9.84 56.33 -23.01
N GLY A 755 11.11 56.69 -23.25
CA GLY A 755 11.49 57.97 -23.86
C GLY A 755 10.81 58.25 -25.20
#